data_AF-A0A0D0BU78-F1
#
_entry.id   AF-A0A0D0BU78-F1
#
_cell.length_a   1.000
_cell.length_b   1.000
_cell.length_c   1.000
_cell.angle_alpha   90.00
_cell.angle_beta   90.00
_cell.angle_gamma   90.00
#
_symmetry.space_group_name_H-M   'P 1'
#
loop_
_entity.id
_entity.type
_entity.pdbx_description
1 polymer ?
#
loop_
_entity_poly.entity_id
_entity_poly.type
_entity_poly.pdbx_seq_one_letter_code
_entity_poly.pdbx_strand_id
1 'polypeptide(L)'
;MVASKTKKTSKYTYAERVLSAFSQAQKEHRRHSVHLATLRAHVRKIAKNRKDKLGPQWASWVGKAVKKLEEQGVLQPIDSSGYVGMTPEGKKVLSYARRKFLPTAAGDASPAQEDAVWKNVTEHFSPSAHKRQHAISASRLRSAFGEQEDAGEDSASARGSPRAKRRRRAPSPVKPSERSLTKMTKAELQTKVLELQRAKLTDQQLKAQLADRDEQLREVQDELEMLKLSAKRARAAMREEELTELDEQEFQYNMDDEFPVPDFATLDVQTPRAGTPQGAGMIRTQSGSIIHDISMRPTPAPSSPGAERDQRYRDDEDVFVDQRREHLRTPESLPNRRTLQTDEQQPALANTINATEKEIAKHVTEIQTLKETVTRLQSELDTLTGTADYYKSRVADLEGETNKLESGKRDLQRCLADRDHNITHLQNTILQHEQAAVQLNETLAQKEASLNAISTEAETLLRSKNEILAGVQGMEDEITAARSENRRLTDELASSHRDEETLREQMLELIRTTEERQGELIQSLSVAQNEARHGAILAQELLVVTETTKELERQLSEANSTSKALDAELAEALGCNGQLQLALEGSRKGIEELKNRITFSEMREAGLSSKLLTADMTRQSLEDAAAVAKNASRVERVKAQSTILGLLEKIDGLQIRRDNEVRGFGDRITALEGEIEDLKLNLHNASEARHGALAALKKSKDDFAHLENLLAAEHTTCNDLRDSLTQTQEQMSGLKAAKAACESTVDNLKAIYDQGKRMQTDWMSGMESMFASAQPASLQAHA
;
A
#
# COMPACT_ATOMS: atom_id res chain seq x y z
N MET A 1 21.50 -9.09 57.00
CA MET A 1 21.61 -9.80 55.71
C MET A 1 20.95 -8.95 54.63
N VAL A 2 21.75 -8.26 53.81
CA VAL A 2 21.21 -7.37 52.77
C VAL A 2 20.95 -8.20 51.51
N ALA A 3 19.68 -8.40 51.16
CA ALA A 3 19.28 -9.10 49.94
C ALA A 3 19.68 -8.28 48.70
N SER A 4 20.82 -8.61 48.10
CA SER A 4 21.25 -8.06 46.83
C SER A 4 20.33 -8.59 45.72
N LYS A 5 19.34 -7.77 45.31
CA LYS A 5 18.47 -8.06 44.17
C LYS A 5 19.33 -8.20 42.91
N THR A 6 19.60 -9.43 42.48
CA THR A 6 20.30 -9.70 41.21
C THR A 6 19.50 -9.08 40.06
N LYS A 7 20.15 -8.21 39.26
CA LYS A 7 19.53 -7.57 38.10
C LYS A 7 18.90 -8.64 37.20
N LYS A 8 17.60 -8.50 36.91
CA LYS A 8 16.86 -9.41 36.02
C LYS A 8 17.50 -9.37 34.63
N THR A 9 18.21 -10.43 34.25
CA THR A 9 18.75 -10.59 32.89
C THR A 9 17.60 -10.81 31.92
N SER A 10 17.57 -10.09 30.80
CA SER A 10 16.59 -10.30 29.72
C SER A 10 16.65 -11.75 29.23
N LYS A 11 15.49 -12.39 29.07
CA LYS A 11 15.40 -13.76 28.57
C LYS A 11 15.41 -13.74 27.04
N TYR A 12 16.44 -14.29 26.41
CA TYR A 12 16.52 -14.36 24.95
C TYR A 12 15.73 -15.54 24.39
N THR A 13 15.02 -15.30 23.30
CA THR A 13 14.37 -16.36 22.53
C THR A 13 15.40 -17.21 21.77
N TYR A 14 15.05 -18.45 21.40
CA TYR A 14 15.98 -19.28 20.62
C TYR A 14 16.28 -18.70 19.23
N ALA A 15 15.37 -17.92 18.65
CA ALA A 15 15.60 -17.22 17.38
C ALA A 15 16.68 -16.13 17.54
N GLU A 16 16.57 -15.27 18.56
CA GLU A 16 17.59 -14.27 18.89
C GLU A 16 18.96 -14.90 19.17
N ARG A 17 18.99 -16.00 19.95
CA ARG A 17 20.23 -16.74 20.24
C ARG A 17 20.87 -17.30 18.97
N VAL A 18 20.06 -17.80 18.03
CA VAL A 18 20.54 -18.34 16.75
C VAL A 18 21.12 -17.24 15.86
N LEU A 19 20.45 -16.09 15.74
CA LEU A 19 20.95 -14.97 14.94
C LEU A 19 22.24 -14.38 15.51
N SER A 20 22.32 -14.23 16.84
CA SER A 20 23.55 -13.83 17.53
C SER A 20 24.69 -14.83 17.29
N ALA A 21 24.41 -16.13 17.42
CA ALA A 21 25.38 -17.20 17.15
C ALA A 21 25.82 -17.24 15.68
N PHE A 22 24.90 -17.02 14.75
CA PHE A 22 25.17 -16.97 13.32
C PHE A 22 26.11 -15.81 12.97
N SER A 23 25.81 -14.61 13.46
CA SER A 23 26.66 -13.43 13.25
C SER A 23 28.05 -13.61 13.85
N GLN A 24 28.15 -14.19 15.05
CA GLN A 24 29.45 -14.47 15.68
C GLN A 24 30.25 -15.51 14.88
N ALA A 25 29.60 -16.60 14.45
CA ALA A 25 30.24 -17.63 13.63
C ALA A 25 30.70 -17.08 12.27
N GLN A 26 29.93 -16.18 11.67
CA GLN A 26 30.31 -15.49 10.42
C GLN A 26 31.52 -14.57 10.63
N LYS A 27 31.59 -13.84 11.76
CA LYS A 27 32.74 -13.00 12.11
C LYS A 27 34.00 -13.83 12.36
N GLU A 28 33.87 -14.98 13.04
CA GLU A 28 34.98 -15.87 13.39
C GLU A 28 35.52 -16.63 12.17
N HIS A 29 34.64 -17.18 11.32
CA HIS A 29 35.04 -18.04 10.21
C HIS A 29 35.17 -17.33 8.85
N ARG A 30 34.76 -16.07 8.72
CA ARG A 30 34.71 -15.30 7.46
C ARG A 30 33.94 -16.01 6.33
N ARG A 31 32.96 -16.87 6.66
CA ARG A 31 32.13 -17.61 5.70
C ARG A 31 30.69 -17.12 5.74
N HIS A 32 30.04 -17.04 4.58
CA HIS A 32 28.65 -16.60 4.45
C HIS A 32 27.63 -17.69 4.82
N SER A 33 28.08 -18.93 4.98
CA SER A 33 27.29 -20.10 5.36
C SER A 33 27.85 -20.72 6.64
N VAL A 34 26.95 -21.19 7.50
CA VAL A 34 27.30 -21.83 8.77
C VAL A 34 26.54 -23.14 8.90
N HIS A 35 27.25 -24.23 9.21
CA HIS A 35 26.65 -25.53 9.44
C HIS A 35 25.84 -25.55 10.76
N LEU A 36 24.70 -26.26 10.79
CA LEU A 36 23.80 -26.31 11.96
C LEU A 36 24.50 -26.78 13.25
N ALA A 37 25.48 -27.69 13.15
CA ALA A 37 26.26 -28.13 14.30
C ALA A 37 27.12 -26.99 14.90
N THR A 38 27.72 -26.17 14.03
CA THR A 38 28.52 -25.00 14.43
C THR A 38 27.65 -23.94 15.09
N LEU A 39 26.43 -23.72 14.57
CA LEU A 39 25.44 -22.85 15.20
C LEU A 39 25.06 -23.33 16.61
N ARG A 40 24.80 -24.63 16.79
CA ARG A 40 24.52 -25.21 18.11
C ARG A 40 25.69 -25.01 19.08
N ALA A 41 26.92 -25.23 18.63
CA ALA A 41 28.11 -25.00 19.46
C ALA A 41 28.24 -23.53 19.88
N HIS A 42 27.98 -22.59 18.97
CA HIS A 42 28.01 -21.15 19.25
C HIS A 42 26.89 -20.71 20.19
N VAL A 43 25.66 -21.20 20.03
CA VAL A 43 24.55 -20.93 20.96
C VAL A 43 24.92 -21.38 22.38
N ARG A 44 25.55 -22.55 22.53
CA ARG A 44 26.05 -23.04 23.83
C ARG A 44 27.16 -22.15 24.39
N LYS A 45 28.14 -21.74 23.56
CA LYS A 45 29.24 -20.84 23.94
C LYS A 45 28.72 -19.48 24.41
N ILE A 46 27.81 -18.86 23.65
CA ILE A 46 27.20 -17.56 23.98
C ILE A 46 26.35 -17.66 25.25
N ALA A 47 25.53 -18.70 25.40
CA ALA A 47 24.74 -18.89 26.61
C ALA A 47 25.63 -19.05 27.86
N LYS A 48 26.73 -19.81 27.76
CA LYS A 48 27.71 -19.95 28.84
C LYS A 48 28.36 -18.61 29.19
N ASN A 49 28.77 -17.83 28.19
CA ASN A 49 29.39 -16.51 28.39
C ASN A 49 28.43 -15.52 29.05
N ARG A 50 27.14 -15.56 28.67
CA ARG A 50 26.08 -14.71 29.24
C ARG A 50 25.48 -15.24 30.55
N LYS A 51 25.98 -16.37 31.07
CA LYS A 51 25.42 -17.08 32.24
C LYS A 51 23.93 -17.42 32.08
N ASP A 52 23.49 -17.65 30.84
CA ASP A 52 22.12 -17.97 30.46
C ASP A 52 21.92 -19.50 30.47
N LYS A 53 20.82 -19.96 31.07
CA LYS A 53 20.52 -21.39 31.21
C LYS A 53 19.81 -21.90 29.96
N LEU A 54 20.45 -22.83 29.25
CA LEU A 54 19.82 -23.58 28.16
C LEU A 54 19.00 -24.74 28.74
N GLY A 55 17.81 -24.99 28.17
CA GLY A 55 16.96 -26.11 28.59
C GLY A 55 17.48 -27.46 28.09
N PRO A 56 17.00 -28.60 28.60
CA PRO A 56 17.52 -29.93 28.27
C PRO A 56 17.41 -30.28 26.77
N GLN A 57 16.40 -29.73 26.07
CA GLN A 57 16.19 -29.93 24.63
C GLN A 57 16.66 -28.75 23.76
N TRP A 58 17.57 -27.91 24.28
CA TRP A 58 18.01 -26.69 23.59
C TRP A 58 18.51 -26.93 22.16
N ALA A 59 19.18 -28.06 21.89
CA ALA A 59 19.68 -28.38 20.54
C ALA A 59 18.55 -28.62 19.52
N SER A 60 17.43 -29.22 19.97
CA SER A 60 16.22 -29.38 19.17
C SER A 60 15.54 -28.03 18.95
N TRP A 61 15.44 -27.20 19.98
CA TRP A 61 14.87 -25.85 19.88
C TRP A 61 15.68 -24.91 18.97
N VAL A 62 17.01 -25.04 18.96
CA VAL A 62 17.87 -24.36 17.97
C VAL A 62 17.54 -24.82 16.55
N GLY A 63 17.38 -26.12 16.31
CA GLY A 63 16.96 -26.63 14.99
C GLY A 63 15.59 -26.12 14.55
N LYS A 64 14.62 -26.08 15.48
CA LYS A 64 13.29 -25.50 15.23
C LYS A 64 13.35 -23.99 14.96
N ALA A 65 14.19 -23.26 15.70
CA ALA A 65 14.37 -21.82 15.50
C ALA A 65 15.02 -21.50 14.16
N VAL A 66 16.01 -22.29 13.73
CA VAL A 66 16.61 -22.19 12.39
C VAL A 66 15.55 -22.42 11.31
N LYS A 67 14.79 -23.52 11.39
CA LYS A 67 13.70 -23.81 10.45
C LYS A 67 12.65 -22.70 10.42
N LYS A 68 12.31 -22.12 11.58
CA LYS A 68 11.40 -20.98 11.66
C LYS A 68 11.97 -19.73 10.98
N LEU A 69 13.26 -19.44 11.16
CA LEU A 69 13.93 -18.33 10.48
C LEU A 69 14.06 -18.57 8.97
N GLU A 70 14.13 -19.83 8.54
CA GLU A 70 14.04 -20.21 7.12
C GLU A 70 12.63 -19.98 6.56
N GLU A 71 11.60 -20.43 7.27
CA GLU A 71 10.19 -20.18 6.91
C GLU A 71 9.85 -18.68 6.87
N GLN A 72 10.51 -17.89 7.72
CA GLN A 72 10.39 -16.43 7.77
C GLN A 72 11.21 -15.70 6.69
N GLY A 73 11.98 -16.41 5.87
CA GLY A 73 12.81 -15.80 4.84
C GLY A 73 14.04 -15.05 5.36
N VAL A 74 14.42 -15.21 6.63
CA VAL A 74 15.63 -14.58 7.22
C VAL A 74 16.87 -15.38 6.90
N LEU A 75 16.75 -16.71 6.99
CA LEU A 75 17.78 -17.67 6.67
C LEU A 75 17.34 -18.51 5.46
N GLN A 76 18.29 -19.11 4.77
CA GLN A 76 18.02 -20.03 3.66
C GLN A 76 18.98 -21.22 3.76
N PRO A 77 18.48 -22.45 3.56
CA PRO A 77 19.35 -23.60 3.39
C PRO A 77 20.14 -23.44 2.09
N ILE A 78 21.46 -23.42 2.17
CA ILE A 78 22.33 -23.28 0.99
C ILE A 78 22.43 -24.62 0.26
N ASP A 79 22.57 -25.69 1.03
CA ASP A 79 22.71 -27.06 0.53
C ASP A 79 21.87 -28.00 1.41
N SER A 80 21.50 -29.16 0.87
CA SER A 80 20.90 -30.27 1.64
C SER A 80 21.82 -30.84 2.73
N SER A 81 23.08 -30.39 2.79
CA SER A 81 24.11 -30.77 3.75
C SER A 81 24.00 -30.09 5.12
N GLY A 82 22.94 -29.29 5.37
CA GLY A 82 22.70 -28.66 6.68
C GLY A 82 23.46 -27.35 6.91
N TYR A 83 23.94 -26.72 5.84
CA TYR A 83 24.47 -25.36 5.85
C TYR A 83 23.34 -24.35 5.67
N VAL A 84 23.38 -23.32 6.51
CA VAL A 84 22.39 -22.24 6.50
C VAL A 84 23.12 -20.94 6.19
N GLY A 85 22.53 -20.11 5.34
CA GLY A 85 23.00 -18.78 4.99
C GLY A 85 21.95 -17.72 5.29
N MET A 86 22.35 -16.45 5.33
CA MET A 86 21.42 -15.34 5.49
C MET A 86 20.92 -14.89 4.11
N THR A 87 19.61 -14.77 3.95
CA THR A 87 19.00 -14.30 2.70
C THR A 87 19.37 -12.84 2.42
N PRO A 88 19.24 -12.35 1.17
CA PRO A 88 19.38 -10.94 0.87
C PRO A 88 18.45 -10.05 1.70
N GLU A 89 17.22 -10.52 1.97
CA GLU A 89 16.24 -9.82 2.79
C GLU A 89 16.64 -9.78 4.27
N GLY A 90 17.04 -10.92 4.84
CA GLY A 90 17.59 -10.99 6.20
C GLY A 90 18.82 -10.09 6.38
N LYS A 91 19.70 -10.01 5.37
CA LYS A 91 20.84 -9.07 5.36
C LYS A 91 20.40 -7.61 5.38
N LYS A 92 19.37 -7.24 4.59
CA LYS A 92 18.83 -5.87 4.55
C LYS A 92 18.25 -5.47 5.90
N VAL A 93 17.41 -6.31 6.50
CA VAL A 93 16.79 -6.05 7.81
C VAL A 93 17.84 -6.01 8.92
N LEU A 94 18.83 -6.91 8.91
CA LEU A 94 19.94 -6.85 9.85
C LEU A 94 20.75 -5.55 9.71
N SER A 95 21.05 -5.14 8.47
CA SER A 95 21.80 -3.90 8.20
C SER A 95 20.99 -2.66 8.61
N TYR A 96 19.68 -2.68 8.43
CA TYR A 96 18.76 -1.65 8.92
C TYR A 96 18.75 -1.59 10.45
N ALA A 97 18.56 -2.72 11.13
CA ALA A 97 18.57 -2.81 12.58
C ALA A 97 19.93 -2.37 13.17
N ARG A 98 21.05 -2.76 12.55
CA ARG A 98 22.38 -2.29 12.94
C ARG A 98 22.50 -0.78 12.78
N ARG A 99 22.09 -0.19 11.65
CA ARG A 99 22.11 1.27 11.49
C ARG A 99 21.25 1.98 12.54
N LYS A 100 20.12 1.39 12.92
CA LYS A 100 19.18 1.95 13.91
C LYS A 100 19.73 1.92 15.33
N PHE A 101 20.39 0.84 15.75
CA PHE A 101 20.83 0.66 17.15
C PHE A 101 22.34 0.78 17.37
N LEU A 102 23.15 0.79 16.29
CA LEU A 102 24.60 0.96 16.29
C LEU A 102 25.00 2.11 15.35
N PRO A 103 24.67 3.37 15.68
CA PRO A 103 24.92 4.53 14.80
C PRO A 103 26.40 4.90 14.62
N THR A 104 27.32 4.34 15.41
CA THR A 104 28.75 4.69 15.35
C THR A 104 29.60 3.49 14.95
N ALA A 105 30.24 3.56 13.77
CA ALA A 105 30.96 2.46 13.14
C ALA A 105 32.30 2.06 13.81
N ALA A 106 32.74 2.76 14.86
CA ALA A 106 34.11 2.66 15.39
C ALA A 106 34.23 2.15 16.84
N GLY A 107 33.12 1.81 17.52
CA GLY A 107 33.14 1.29 18.88
C GLY A 107 32.74 -0.18 18.97
N ASP A 108 33.36 -0.95 19.87
CA ASP A 108 32.87 -2.27 20.26
C ASP A 108 31.42 -2.14 20.73
N ALA A 109 30.49 -2.70 19.96
CA ALA A 109 29.06 -2.66 20.26
C ALA A 109 28.81 -3.20 21.67
N SER A 110 28.12 -2.43 22.50
CA SER A 110 27.74 -2.91 23.83
C SER A 110 26.85 -4.15 23.67
N PRO A 111 27.01 -5.22 24.49
CA PRO A 111 26.18 -6.41 24.40
C PRO A 111 24.68 -6.11 24.40
N ALA A 112 24.26 -5.08 25.15
CA ALA A 112 22.86 -4.64 25.20
C ALA A 112 22.36 -4.01 23.89
N GLN A 113 23.23 -3.35 23.12
CA GLN A 113 22.88 -2.80 21.80
C GLN A 113 22.75 -3.90 20.76
N GLU A 114 23.66 -4.89 20.78
CA GLU A 114 23.53 -6.07 19.93
C GLU A 114 22.22 -6.81 20.20
N ASP A 115 21.80 -6.90 21.46
CA ASP A 115 20.54 -7.51 21.84
C ASP A 115 19.31 -6.79 21.28
N ALA A 116 19.34 -5.45 21.27
CA ALA A 116 18.29 -4.65 20.65
C ALA A 116 18.22 -4.88 19.13
N VAL A 117 19.37 -5.05 18.46
CA VAL A 117 19.45 -5.41 17.03
C VAL A 117 18.76 -6.75 16.79
N TRP A 118 19.10 -7.80 17.55
CA TRP A 118 18.53 -9.13 17.32
C TRP A 118 17.04 -9.18 17.61
N LYS A 119 16.59 -8.49 18.66
CA LYS A 119 15.16 -8.37 18.98
C LYS A 119 14.40 -7.71 17.83
N ASN A 120 14.91 -6.61 17.29
CA ASN A 120 14.28 -5.91 16.18
C ASN A 120 14.23 -6.74 14.88
N VAL A 121 15.30 -7.48 14.56
CA VAL A 121 15.31 -8.41 13.42
C VAL A 121 14.25 -9.48 13.61
N THR A 122 14.14 -10.11 14.79
CA THR A 122 13.12 -11.12 15.04
C THR A 122 11.69 -10.58 15.05
N GLU A 123 11.49 -9.33 15.47
CA GLU A 123 10.18 -8.65 15.45
C GLU A 123 9.73 -8.36 14.02
N HIS A 124 10.63 -7.92 13.14
CA HIS A 124 10.32 -7.60 11.74
C HIS A 124 9.79 -8.81 10.96
N PHE A 125 10.29 -10.01 11.26
CA PHE A 125 9.94 -11.23 10.54
C PHE A 125 8.99 -12.14 11.31
N SER A 126 8.64 -11.79 12.54
CA SER A 126 7.57 -12.49 13.24
C SER A 126 6.25 -11.88 12.77
N PRO A 127 5.43 -12.61 12.00
CA PRO A 127 4.02 -12.27 11.85
C PRO A 127 3.33 -12.60 13.18
N SER A 128 3.75 -11.92 14.26
CA SER A 128 2.90 -11.81 15.41
C SER A 128 1.77 -10.93 14.93
N ALA A 129 0.67 -11.60 14.56
CA ALA A 129 -0.67 -11.13 14.83
C ALA A 129 -0.58 -10.11 15.96
N HIS A 130 -0.96 -8.87 15.68
CA HIS A 130 -1.13 -7.86 16.69
C HIS A 130 -1.94 -8.51 17.79
N LYS A 131 -1.24 -8.94 18.84
CA LYS A 131 -1.87 -9.37 20.07
C LYS A 131 -2.66 -8.14 20.43
N ARG A 132 -3.99 -8.24 20.30
CA ARG A 132 -4.95 -7.37 20.97
C ARG A 132 -4.30 -7.05 22.29
N GLN A 133 -3.91 -5.78 22.46
CA GLN A 133 -3.62 -5.27 23.79
C GLN A 133 -4.89 -5.62 24.55
N HIS A 134 -4.81 -6.65 25.40
CA HIS A 134 -5.82 -6.85 26.40
C HIS A 134 -5.71 -5.60 27.24
N ALA A 135 -6.64 -4.68 26.99
CA ALA A 135 -6.97 -3.61 27.90
C ALA A 135 -7.03 -4.27 29.27
N ILE A 136 -6.12 -3.82 30.14
CA ILE A 136 -6.20 -4.10 31.55
C ILE A 136 -7.49 -3.42 31.98
N SER A 137 -8.57 -4.20 32.02
CA SER A 137 -9.84 -3.78 32.58
C SER A 137 -9.59 -3.43 34.05
N ALA A 138 -9.46 -2.13 34.29
CA ALA A 138 -9.64 -1.53 35.59
C ALA A 138 -11.13 -1.66 35.95
N SER A 139 -11.53 -2.80 36.50
CA SER A 139 -12.84 -2.98 37.14
C SER A 139 -12.75 -3.88 38.37
N ARG A 140 -11.84 -3.55 39.30
CA ARG A 140 -11.88 -4.05 40.68
C ARG A 140 -11.47 -2.95 41.66
N LEU A 141 -12.32 -1.94 41.75
CA LEU A 141 -12.48 -1.08 42.93
C LEU A 141 -13.94 -1.19 43.36
N ARG A 142 -14.23 -2.19 44.21
CA ARG A 142 -15.35 -2.22 45.17
C ARG A 142 -15.20 -3.48 46.01
N SER A 143 -14.92 -3.25 47.30
CA SER A 143 -15.14 -4.13 48.46
C SER A 143 -13.93 -4.07 49.40
N ALA A 144 -13.73 -2.89 50.00
CA ALA A 144 -12.97 -2.75 51.23
C ALA A 144 -13.98 -2.74 52.38
N PHE A 145 -14.16 -3.90 53.01
CA PHE A 145 -14.67 -4.05 54.38
C PHE A 145 -14.23 -5.43 54.86
N GLY A 146 -13.56 -5.48 56.01
CA GLY A 146 -13.22 -6.71 56.71
C GLY A 146 -11.72 -6.92 56.92
N GLU A 147 -11.14 -6.16 57.84
CA GLU A 147 -9.99 -6.61 58.63
C GLU A 147 -10.34 -7.92 59.34
N GLN A 148 -9.52 -8.96 59.20
CA GLN A 148 -9.12 -9.78 60.35
C GLN A 148 -7.86 -10.57 60.01
N GLU A 149 -6.82 -10.32 60.78
CA GLU A 149 -5.61 -11.12 60.90
C GLU A 149 -5.98 -12.57 61.23
N ASP A 150 -5.37 -13.55 60.57
CA ASP A 150 -4.83 -14.67 61.33
C ASP A 150 -3.70 -15.39 60.58
N ALA A 151 -2.69 -15.73 61.37
CA ALA A 151 -1.55 -16.54 60.99
C ALA A 151 -1.98 -18.01 60.87
N GLY A 152 -1.38 -18.77 59.97
CA GLY A 152 -1.68 -20.20 59.88
C GLY A 152 -0.85 -20.91 58.85
N GLU A 153 0.16 -21.60 59.35
CA GLU A 153 1.04 -22.53 58.65
C GLU A 153 0.28 -23.70 58.00
N ASP A 154 0.99 -24.33 57.08
CA ASP A 154 0.95 -25.77 56.80
C ASP A 154 -0.10 -26.43 55.90
N SER A 155 0.48 -27.39 55.18
CA SER A 155 -0.10 -28.63 54.66
C SER A 155 -0.70 -28.65 53.26
N ALA A 156 0.07 -29.34 52.42
CA ALA A 156 -0.35 -30.11 51.27
C ALA A 156 -1.68 -30.84 51.47
N SER A 157 -2.50 -30.93 50.43
CA SER A 157 -3.18 -32.18 50.09
C SER A 157 -3.85 -32.11 48.71
N ALA A 158 -3.85 -33.27 48.09
CA ALA A 158 -4.36 -33.59 46.77
C ALA A 158 -5.88 -33.45 46.63
N ARG A 159 -6.31 -33.25 45.38
CA ARG A 159 -7.51 -33.75 44.67
C ARG A 159 -7.79 -32.72 43.56
N GLY A 160 -7.86 -33.03 42.27
CA GLY A 160 -8.28 -34.26 41.61
C GLY A 160 -9.53 -33.96 40.80
N SER A 161 -9.46 -34.19 39.47
CA SER A 161 -10.59 -34.39 38.53
C SER A 161 -11.15 -33.14 37.78
N PRO A 162 -11.73 -33.27 36.56
CA PRO A 162 -11.32 -34.12 35.43
C PRO A 162 -11.34 -33.43 34.04
N ARG A 163 -10.32 -33.74 33.23
CA ARG A 163 -10.42 -34.45 31.93
C ARG A 163 -11.66 -34.16 31.04
N ALA A 164 -11.58 -33.12 30.21
CA ALA A 164 -12.51 -32.95 29.08
C ALA A 164 -12.08 -33.83 27.87
N LYS A 165 -13.06 -34.61 27.39
CA LYS A 165 -12.95 -35.65 26.38
C LYS A 165 -12.61 -35.12 24.99
N ARG A 166 -11.45 -35.57 24.53
CA ARG A 166 -11.00 -35.83 23.15
C ARG A 166 -12.16 -36.33 22.26
N ARG A 167 -12.66 -35.49 21.34
CA ARG A 167 -13.54 -35.92 20.24
C ARG A 167 -12.70 -36.61 19.15
N ARG A 168 -12.95 -37.91 18.99
CA ARG A 168 -12.55 -38.72 17.82
C ARG A 168 -13.23 -38.14 16.57
N ARG A 169 -12.46 -37.82 15.52
CA ARG A 169 -12.98 -37.78 14.14
C ARG A 169 -12.45 -39.01 13.40
N ALA A 170 -13.35 -39.55 12.58
CA ALA A 170 -13.30 -40.83 11.88
C ALA A 170 -12.12 -40.95 10.87
N PRO A 171 -11.73 -42.19 10.52
CA PRO A 171 -10.76 -42.45 9.46
C PRO A 171 -11.42 -42.25 8.09
N SER A 172 -10.83 -41.42 7.25
CA SER A 172 -11.24 -41.26 5.85
C SER A 172 -10.70 -42.42 4.98
N PRO A 173 -11.32 -42.70 3.82
CA PRO A 173 -11.13 -43.94 3.10
C PRO A 173 -9.79 -44.00 2.37
N VAL A 174 -9.21 -45.20 2.41
CA VAL A 174 -7.97 -45.64 1.77
C VAL A 174 -7.98 -45.27 0.28
N LYS A 175 -7.11 -44.33 -0.12
CA LYS A 175 -6.77 -44.11 -1.54
C LYS A 175 -5.80 -45.20 -2.01
N PRO A 176 -5.91 -45.67 -3.25
CA PRO A 176 -5.06 -46.73 -3.79
C PRO A 176 -3.59 -46.29 -3.81
N SER A 177 -2.69 -47.20 -3.43
CA SER A 177 -1.25 -46.98 -3.36
C SER A 177 -0.69 -46.62 -4.74
N GLU A 178 -0.42 -45.32 -4.94
CA GLU A 178 0.36 -44.87 -6.09
C GLU A 178 1.74 -45.51 -6.07
N ARG A 179 2.16 -46.02 -7.23
CA ARG A 179 3.49 -46.61 -7.45
C ARG A 179 4.56 -45.59 -7.05
N SER A 180 5.56 -46.04 -6.29
CA SER A 180 6.66 -45.20 -5.82
C SER A 180 7.35 -44.48 -6.99
N LEU A 181 7.55 -43.16 -6.85
CA LEU A 181 8.18 -42.25 -7.83
C LEU A 181 9.49 -42.80 -8.45
N THR A 182 10.19 -43.68 -7.74
CA THR A 182 11.41 -44.38 -8.18
C THR A 182 11.21 -45.43 -9.28
N LYS A 183 9.98 -45.80 -9.62
CA LYS A 183 9.67 -46.80 -10.67
C LYS A 183 8.93 -46.22 -11.87
N MET A 184 8.67 -44.91 -11.90
CA MET A 184 7.99 -44.27 -13.03
C MET A 184 9.01 -43.99 -14.13
N THR A 185 8.63 -44.30 -15.36
CA THR A 185 9.44 -43.98 -16.54
C THR A 185 9.52 -42.46 -16.73
N LYS A 186 10.57 -41.96 -17.42
CA LYS A 186 10.80 -40.52 -17.61
C LYS A 186 9.58 -39.78 -18.19
N ALA A 187 8.85 -40.43 -19.11
CA ALA A 187 7.62 -39.89 -19.68
C ALA A 187 6.49 -39.76 -18.65
N GLU A 188 6.31 -40.77 -17.79
CA GLU A 188 5.33 -40.74 -16.70
C GLU A 188 5.68 -39.71 -15.62
N LEU A 189 6.98 -39.46 -15.38
CA LEU A 189 7.42 -38.39 -14.48
C LEU A 189 7.12 -37.00 -15.08
N GLN A 190 7.31 -36.81 -16.38
CA GLN A 190 6.99 -35.54 -17.04
C GLN A 190 5.48 -35.25 -17.01
N THR A 191 4.63 -36.24 -17.27
CA THR A 191 3.18 -36.06 -17.14
C THR A 191 2.75 -35.80 -15.70
N LYS A 192 3.36 -36.47 -14.72
CA LYS A 192 3.05 -36.22 -13.30
C LYS A 192 3.54 -34.85 -12.81
N VAL A 193 4.63 -34.32 -13.38
CA VAL A 193 5.07 -32.94 -13.13
C VAL A 193 4.08 -31.93 -13.72
N LEU A 194 3.59 -32.14 -14.94
CA LEU A 194 2.55 -31.29 -15.55
C LEU A 194 1.23 -31.36 -14.78
N GLU A 195 0.86 -32.55 -14.29
CA GLU A 195 -0.33 -32.75 -13.45
C GLU A 195 -0.19 -32.03 -12.10
N LEU A 196 0.98 -32.09 -11.46
CA LEU A 196 1.27 -31.34 -10.24
C LEU A 196 1.31 -29.83 -10.47
N GLN A 197 1.78 -29.37 -11.63
CA GLN A 197 1.74 -27.95 -12.00
C GLN A 197 0.29 -27.48 -12.20
N ARG A 198 -0.56 -28.26 -12.89
CA ARG A 198 -1.99 -27.98 -13.02
C ARG A 198 -2.70 -27.99 -11.66
N ALA A 199 -2.41 -28.98 -10.81
CA ALA A 199 -2.99 -29.06 -9.47
C ALA A 199 -2.62 -27.85 -8.60
N LYS A 200 -1.39 -27.33 -8.71
CA LYS A 200 -0.97 -26.09 -8.02
C LYS A 200 -1.72 -24.86 -8.50
N LEU A 201 -1.97 -24.75 -9.81
CA LEU A 201 -2.76 -23.65 -10.40
C LEU A 201 -4.21 -23.69 -9.90
N THR A 202 -4.82 -24.88 -9.85
CA THR A 202 -6.19 -25.03 -9.31
C THR A 202 -6.24 -24.75 -7.81
N ASP A 203 -5.21 -25.11 -7.04
CA ASP A 203 -5.14 -24.86 -5.60
C ASP A 203 -4.93 -23.37 -5.29
N GLN A 204 -4.21 -22.64 -6.17
CA GLN A 204 -4.11 -21.18 -6.12
C GLN A 204 -5.44 -20.49 -6.47
N GLN A 205 -6.17 -20.98 -7.48
CA GLN A 205 -7.51 -20.47 -7.80
C GLN A 205 -8.51 -20.71 -6.67
N LEU A 206 -8.51 -21.90 -6.05
CA LEU A 206 -9.36 -22.20 -4.89
C LEU A 206 -9.01 -21.32 -3.67
N LYS A 207 -7.73 -21.03 -3.45
CA LYS A 207 -7.31 -20.08 -2.40
C LYS A 207 -7.76 -18.65 -2.68
N ALA A 208 -7.72 -18.21 -3.93
CA ALA A 208 -8.24 -16.90 -4.32
C ALA A 208 -9.76 -16.82 -4.10
N GLN A 209 -10.50 -17.86 -4.48
CA GLN A 209 -11.96 -17.92 -4.25
C GLN A 209 -12.32 -17.99 -2.75
N LEU A 210 -11.51 -18.67 -1.93
CA LEU A 210 -11.71 -18.69 -0.48
C LEU A 210 -11.42 -17.33 0.16
N ALA A 211 -10.38 -16.63 -0.29
CA ALA A 211 -10.08 -15.27 0.18
C ALA A 211 -11.22 -14.29 -0.16
N ASP A 212 -11.80 -14.41 -1.36
CA ASP A 212 -12.93 -13.60 -1.81
C ASP A 212 -14.21 -13.88 -1.00
N ARG A 213 -14.47 -15.17 -0.68
CA ARG A 213 -15.57 -15.54 0.23
C ARG A 213 -15.35 -15.07 1.67
N ASP A 214 -14.12 -15.09 2.16
CA ASP A 214 -13.80 -14.60 3.51
C ASP A 214 -13.97 -13.07 3.60
N GLU A 215 -13.75 -12.34 2.51
CA GLU A 215 -14.03 -10.90 2.43
C GLU A 215 -15.54 -10.63 2.44
N GLN A 216 -16.32 -11.36 1.63
CA GLN A 216 -17.78 -11.27 1.65
C GLN A 216 -18.39 -11.61 3.03
N LEU A 217 -17.82 -12.59 3.74
CA LEU A 217 -18.26 -12.90 5.10
C LEU A 217 -17.94 -11.78 6.09
N ARG A 218 -16.86 -11.02 5.86
CA ARG A 218 -16.49 -9.87 6.69
C ARG A 218 -17.44 -8.70 6.44
N GLU A 219 -17.77 -8.43 5.18
CA GLU A 219 -18.73 -7.41 4.78
C GLU A 219 -20.12 -7.66 5.38
N VAL A 220 -20.63 -8.90 5.30
CA VAL A 220 -21.91 -9.29 5.93
C VAL A 220 -21.86 -9.20 7.47
N GLN A 221 -20.70 -9.45 8.09
CA GLN A 221 -20.55 -9.27 9.54
C GLN A 221 -20.60 -7.80 9.94
N ASP A 222 -19.97 -6.93 9.18
CA ASP A 222 -19.95 -5.48 9.41
C ASP A 222 -21.35 -4.87 9.19
N GLU A 223 -22.07 -5.29 8.15
CA GLU A 223 -23.49 -4.92 7.94
C GLU A 223 -24.38 -5.35 9.12
N LEU A 224 -24.15 -6.56 9.65
CA LEU A 224 -24.92 -7.08 10.78
C LEU A 224 -24.60 -6.35 12.10
N GLU A 225 -23.37 -5.88 12.30
CA GLU A 225 -23.04 -4.98 13.42
C GLU A 225 -23.68 -3.60 13.25
N MET A 226 -23.66 -3.03 12.04
CA MET A 226 -24.32 -1.76 11.75
C MET A 226 -25.83 -1.82 11.99
N LEU A 227 -26.50 -2.89 11.55
CA LEU A 227 -27.93 -3.15 11.83
C LEU A 227 -28.21 -3.32 13.32
N LYS A 228 -27.31 -3.97 14.08
CA LYS A 228 -27.46 -4.09 15.54
C LYS A 228 -27.33 -2.72 16.23
N LEU A 229 -26.43 -1.86 15.75
CA LEU A 229 -26.26 -0.50 16.27
C LEU A 229 -27.46 0.37 15.95
N SER A 230 -28.01 0.30 14.72
CA SER A 230 -29.22 1.04 14.36
C SER A 230 -30.43 0.56 15.16
N ALA A 231 -30.61 -0.74 15.35
CA ALA A 231 -31.69 -1.30 16.16
C ALA A 231 -31.55 -0.91 17.65
N LYS A 232 -30.33 -0.79 18.18
CA LYS A 232 -30.10 -0.27 19.53
C LYS A 232 -30.46 1.21 19.65
N ARG A 233 -30.13 2.03 18.64
CA ARG A 233 -30.55 3.44 18.60
C ARG A 233 -32.07 3.58 18.51
N ALA A 234 -32.73 2.80 17.65
CA ALA A 234 -34.18 2.81 17.54
C ALA A 234 -34.86 2.42 18.87
N ARG A 235 -34.32 1.42 19.59
CA ARG A 235 -34.82 1.05 20.93
C ARG A 235 -34.53 2.08 22.02
N ALA A 236 -33.50 2.90 21.88
CA ALA A 236 -33.22 3.99 22.80
C ALA A 236 -34.21 5.15 22.56
N ALA A 237 -34.45 5.51 21.30
CA ALA A 237 -35.43 6.54 20.92
C ALA A 237 -36.85 6.20 21.40
N MET A 238 -37.33 4.97 21.19
CA MET A 238 -38.64 4.53 21.68
C MET A 238 -38.76 4.56 23.21
N ARG A 239 -37.65 4.42 23.95
CA ARG A 239 -37.65 4.46 25.42
C ARG A 239 -37.70 5.88 25.97
N GLU A 240 -37.16 6.85 25.22
CA GLU A 240 -37.25 8.26 25.58
C GLU A 240 -38.67 8.79 25.30
N GLU A 241 -39.32 8.37 24.21
CA GLU A 241 -40.74 8.70 23.96
C GLU A 241 -41.68 8.10 25.02
N GLU A 242 -41.51 6.83 25.42
CA GLU A 242 -42.35 6.21 26.48
C GLU A 242 -42.22 6.88 27.86
N LEU A 243 -41.09 7.53 28.15
CA LEU A 243 -40.88 8.27 29.40
C LEU A 243 -41.40 9.71 29.35
N THR A 244 -41.71 10.23 28.16
CA THR A 244 -42.20 11.59 27.97
C THR A 244 -43.74 11.61 27.83
N GLU A 245 -44.36 10.56 27.30
CA GLU A 245 -45.83 10.49 27.16
C GLU A 245 -46.59 10.07 28.43
N LEU A 246 -45.90 9.54 29.46
CA LEU A 246 -46.55 9.09 30.70
C LEU A 246 -46.70 10.18 31.78
N ASP A 247 -46.16 11.40 31.56
CA ASP A 247 -46.22 12.49 32.55
C ASP A 247 -47.10 13.68 32.08
N GLU A 248 -47.68 13.63 30.88
CA GLU A 248 -48.54 14.69 30.33
C GLU A 248 -50.04 14.33 30.25
N GLN A 249 -50.44 13.15 30.76
CA GLN A 249 -51.82 12.66 30.66
C GLN A 249 -52.61 12.71 31.97
N GLU A 250 -52.41 13.75 32.79
CA GLU A 250 -53.33 14.13 33.88
C GLU A 250 -53.26 15.64 34.08
N PHE A 251 -53.89 16.46 33.24
CA PHE A 251 -54.43 17.80 33.58
C PHE A 251 -54.84 18.53 32.30
N GLN A 252 -56.08 18.33 31.83
CA GLN A 252 -56.90 19.43 31.29
C GLN A 252 -58.29 18.92 30.89
N TYR A 253 -59.23 19.12 31.82
CA TYR A 253 -60.65 19.28 31.52
C TYR A 253 -60.94 20.77 31.29
N ASN A 254 -61.82 21.03 30.31
CA ASN A 254 -62.61 22.24 30.07
C ASN A 254 -61.88 23.49 29.55
N MET A 255 -62.15 23.85 28.29
CA MET A 255 -63.04 24.98 27.97
C MET A 255 -63.42 24.94 26.49
N ASP A 256 -64.72 25.06 26.25
CA ASP A 256 -65.34 25.33 24.95
C ASP A 256 -64.96 26.73 24.45
N ASP A 257 -64.79 26.92 23.14
CA ASP A 257 -65.36 28.08 22.44
C ASP A 257 -65.33 27.93 20.90
N GLU A 258 -66.39 28.46 20.30
CA GLU A 258 -66.87 28.36 18.92
C GLU A 258 -66.14 29.24 17.88
N PHE A 259 -65.84 28.69 16.68
CA PHE A 259 -65.92 29.26 15.29
C PHE A 259 -65.31 30.65 14.93
N PRO A 260 -65.18 31.09 13.63
CA PRO A 260 -65.33 30.42 12.31
C PRO A 260 -64.20 30.70 11.25
N VAL A 261 -64.35 30.02 10.11
CA VAL A 261 -63.65 30.06 8.80
C VAL A 261 -63.61 31.47 8.13
N PRO A 262 -62.67 31.73 7.19
CA PRO A 262 -63.14 31.92 5.80
C PRO A 262 -62.24 31.33 4.68
N ASP A 263 -62.94 31.03 3.57
CA ASP A 263 -62.51 30.54 2.26
C ASP A 263 -61.88 31.60 1.32
N PHE A 264 -61.31 31.08 0.21
CA PHE A 264 -61.13 31.66 -1.15
C PHE A 264 -59.75 32.18 -1.61
N ALA A 265 -59.15 31.44 -2.57
CA ALA A 265 -58.84 31.83 -3.97
C ALA A 265 -57.56 31.09 -4.48
N THR A 266 -57.60 30.01 -5.28
CA THR A 266 -57.77 29.86 -6.77
C THR A 266 -56.66 30.42 -7.67
N LEU A 267 -56.30 29.58 -8.67
CA LEU A 267 -55.51 29.77 -9.92
C LEU A 267 -53.99 29.54 -9.80
N ASP A 268 -53.25 28.85 -10.69
CA ASP A 268 -53.51 28.19 -11.97
C ASP A 268 -52.26 27.28 -12.23
N VAL A 269 -52.39 25.99 -12.59
CA VAL A 269 -52.24 25.45 -13.96
C VAL A 269 -50.84 25.60 -14.58
N GLN A 270 -50.07 24.50 -14.67
CA GLN A 270 -49.71 23.76 -15.90
C GLN A 270 -48.41 22.94 -15.75
N THR A 271 -48.56 21.61 -15.71
CA THR A 271 -47.60 20.65 -16.29
C THR A 271 -47.63 20.77 -17.82
N PRO A 272 -46.54 20.45 -18.54
CA PRO A 272 -46.51 19.12 -19.15
C PRO A 272 -45.13 18.43 -19.26
N ARG A 273 -45.26 17.18 -19.68
CA ARG A 273 -44.32 16.07 -19.79
C ARG A 273 -43.79 15.93 -21.24
N ALA A 274 -42.65 15.22 -21.36
CA ALA A 274 -42.16 14.41 -22.49
C ALA A 274 -41.27 15.05 -23.58
N GLY A 275 -40.21 14.32 -23.95
CA GLY A 275 -39.68 14.31 -25.33
C GLY A 275 -38.17 14.12 -25.51
N THR A 276 -37.73 12.88 -25.74
CA THR A 276 -36.61 12.50 -26.65
C THR A 276 -37.28 11.81 -27.88
N PRO A 277 -36.67 11.58 -29.07
CA PRO A 277 -35.25 11.71 -29.51
C PRO A 277 -35.02 12.20 -30.99
N GLN A 278 -33.75 12.13 -31.44
CA GLN A 278 -33.21 12.04 -32.82
C GLN A 278 -33.31 13.23 -33.81
N GLY A 279 -32.22 13.48 -34.54
CA GLY A 279 -32.27 14.17 -35.84
C GLY A 279 -30.97 14.81 -36.32
N ALA A 280 -30.41 14.26 -37.39
CA ALA A 280 -29.27 14.76 -38.15
C ALA A 280 -29.47 16.18 -38.72
N GLY A 281 -28.38 16.91 -38.98
CA GLY A 281 -28.48 18.23 -39.59
C GLY A 281 -27.15 18.90 -39.90
N MET A 282 -26.43 18.35 -40.88
CA MET A 282 -25.39 19.04 -41.65
C MET A 282 -26.02 20.27 -42.33
N ILE A 283 -25.51 21.48 -42.10
CA ILE A 283 -25.93 22.68 -42.85
C ILE A 283 -24.71 23.32 -43.53
N ARG A 284 -24.90 23.55 -44.83
CA ARG A 284 -23.95 23.98 -45.86
C ARG A 284 -23.98 25.51 -46.02
N THR A 285 -22.91 26.02 -46.61
CA THR A 285 -22.45 27.41 -46.80
C THR A 285 -23.34 28.36 -47.63
N GLN A 286 -23.28 29.67 -47.35
CA GLN A 286 -23.81 30.77 -48.20
C GLN A 286 -22.75 31.64 -48.92
N SER A 287 -21.48 31.25 -48.95
CA SER A 287 -20.50 31.86 -49.86
C SER A 287 -19.68 30.75 -50.51
N GLY A 288 -19.90 30.54 -51.81
CA GLY A 288 -19.23 29.48 -52.56
C GLY A 288 -17.71 29.66 -52.61
N SER A 289 -17.02 28.52 -52.58
CA SER A 289 -15.57 28.32 -52.77
C SER A 289 -14.65 28.59 -51.58
N ILE A 290 -14.37 27.53 -50.81
CA ILE A 290 -13.04 27.30 -50.24
C ILE A 290 -12.52 25.98 -50.81
N ILE A 291 -11.73 26.12 -51.87
CA ILE A 291 -10.77 25.14 -52.38
C ILE A 291 -9.70 25.02 -51.30
N HIS A 292 -9.41 23.80 -50.84
CA HIS A 292 -8.16 23.55 -50.13
C HIS A 292 -7.14 23.03 -51.13
N ASP A 293 -6.08 23.82 -51.22
CA ASP A 293 -4.98 23.71 -52.14
C ASP A 293 -4.09 22.49 -51.84
N ILE A 294 -3.87 21.71 -52.91
CA ILE A 294 -2.55 21.41 -53.48
C ILE A 294 -1.50 20.80 -52.53
N SER A 295 -1.35 19.47 -52.62
CA SER A 295 -0.02 18.84 -52.74
C SER A 295 -0.12 17.61 -53.63
N MET A 296 -0.19 17.89 -54.93
CA MET A 296 0.11 16.96 -56.02
C MET A 296 1.60 17.08 -56.34
N ARG A 297 2.39 16.01 -56.15
CA ARG A 297 3.73 15.85 -56.73
C ARG A 297 4.10 14.36 -56.90
N PRO A 298 4.99 14.03 -57.86
CA PRO A 298 4.57 13.25 -59.03
C PRO A 298 5.32 11.93 -59.22
N THR A 299 4.72 11.06 -60.03
CA THR A 299 5.36 9.96 -60.75
C THR A 299 6.49 10.48 -61.68
N PRO A 300 7.68 9.86 -61.69
CA PRO A 300 8.65 10.08 -62.76
C PRO A 300 8.81 8.84 -63.65
N ALA A 301 8.50 9.01 -64.92
CA ALA A 301 9.18 8.44 -66.10
C ALA A 301 8.83 9.36 -67.29
N PRO A 302 9.59 9.43 -68.40
CA PRO A 302 10.88 8.83 -68.77
C PRO A 302 11.90 9.89 -69.32
N SER A 303 13.14 9.51 -69.66
CA SER A 303 13.98 10.14 -70.70
C SER A 303 15.24 9.32 -71.04
N SER A 304 15.28 8.70 -72.22
CA SER A 304 16.41 8.79 -73.17
C SER A 304 16.22 10.10 -73.99
N PRO A 305 17.19 10.72 -74.71
CA PRO A 305 18.35 10.14 -75.41
C PRO A 305 19.63 11.03 -75.50
N GLY A 306 20.71 10.49 -76.11
CA GLY A 306 21.83 11.26 -76.68
C GLY A 306 23.18 10.82 -76.11
N ALA A 307 24.03 10.10 -76.85
CA ALA A 307 24.78 10.49 -78.05
C ALA A 307 26.25 10.80 -77.69
N GLU A 308 27.12 10.36 -78.59
CA GLU A 308 28.57 10.63 -78.67
C GLU A 308 29.49 9.71 -77.87
N ARG A 309 30.60 9.20 -78.41
CA ARG A 309 31.07 9.00 -79.80
C ARG A 309 32.37 8.19 -79.66
N ASP A 310 32.75 7.58 -80.76
CA ASP A 310 34.13 7.47 -81.22
C ASP A 310 35.04 6.31 -80.75
N GLN A 311 35.33 5.50 -81.78
CA GLN A 311 36.64 5.01 -82.22
C GLN A 311 37.01 3.57 -81.82
N ARG A 312 37.43 2.67 -82.73
CA ARG A 312 37.65 2.67 -84.19
C ARG A 312 38.28 1.29 -84.50
N TYR A 313 37.92 0.69 -85.64
CA TYR A 313 38.75 -0.23 -86.48
C TYR A 313 39.22 -1.56 -85.82
N ARG A 314 39.31 -2.71 -86.49
CA ARG A 314 39.50 -3.04 -87.91
C ARG A 314 39.47 -4.58 -88.07
N ASP A 315 39.05 -5.02 -89.27
CA ASP A 315 39.52 -6.19 -90.05
C ASP A 315 39.32 -7.59 -89.43
N ASP A 316 38.47 -8.48 -89.97
CA ASP A 316 38.42 -9.07 -91.32
C ASP A 316 39.78 -9.60 -91.83
N GLU A 317 39.70 -10.73 -92.54
CA GLU A 317 40.75 -11.41 -93.34
C GLU A 317 41.64 -12.45 -92.64
N ASP A 318 41.30 -13.74 -92.89
CA ASP A 318 42.17 -14.76 -93.51
C ASP A 318 41.84 -16.20 -93.03
N VAL A 319 40.65 -16.68 -93.45
CA VAL A 319 40.38 -18.11 -93.65
C VAL A 319 40.40 -18.35 -95.15
N PHE A 320 41.58 -18.62 -95.73
CA PHE A 320 41.80 -19.43 -96.95
C PHE A 320 43.25 -19.23 -97.44
N VAL A 321 44.17 -20.18 -97.19
CA VAL A 321 45.13 -20.71 -98.18
C VAL A 321 45.65 -22.07 -97.69
N ASP A 322 44.89 -23.14 -97.95
CA ASP A 322 45.44 -24.50 -97.99
C ASP A 322 45.68 -24.84 -99.46
N GLN A 323 46.82 -24.35 -99.99
CA GLN A 323 47.39 -24.80 -101.26
C GLN A 323 48.86 -25.11 -101.05
N ARG A 324 49.17 -26.35 -100.63
CA ARG A 324 50.41 -27.01 -101.05
C ARG A 324 50.19 -28.49 -101.37
N ARG A 325 50.20 -28.72 -102.69
CA ARG A 325 51.05 -29.68 -103.40
C ARG A 325 50.78 -31.16 -103.16
N GLU A 326 50.03 -31.72 -104.10
CA GLU A 326 50.53 -32.73 -105.04
C GLU A 326 51.74 -33.54 -104.57
N HIS A 327 51.47 -34.74 -104.06
CA HIS A 327 52.34 -35.88 -104.26
C HIS A 327 51.72 -36.81 -105.29
N LEU A 328 52.59 -37.59 -105.96
CA LEU A 328 52.36 -38.71 -106.89
C LEU A 328 52.50 -38.37 -108.39
N ARG A 329 53.75 -38.37 -108.86
CA ARG A 329 54.10 -38.95 -110.18
C ARG A 329 55.57 -39.37 -110.26
N THR A 330 55.80 -40.66 -110.01
CA THR A 330 56.70 -41.55 -110.75
C THR A 330 56.02 -42.93 -110.74
N PRO A 331 55.94 -43.61 -111.90
CA PRO A 331 56.88 -44.70 -112.20
C PRO A 331 57.42 -44.57 -113.63
N GLU A 332 58.72 -44.75 -113.87
CA GLU A 332 59.35 -46.06 -114.13
C GLU A 332 58.83 -46.74 -115.42
N SER A 333 59.63 -46.70 -116.49
CA SER A 333 60.17 -47.90 -117.14
C SER A 333 60.83 -47.57 -118.49
N LEU A 334 62.05 -48.08 -118.65
CA LEU A 334 62.69 -48.37 -119.93
C LEU A 334 61.91 -49.51 -120.64
N PRO A 335 62.07 -49.71 -121.96
CA PRO A 335 63.06 -50.72 -122.37
C PRO A 335 63.80 -50.42 -123.70
N ASN A 336 65.12 -50.67 -123.67
CA ASN A 336 65.87 -51.62 -124.51
C ASN A 336 65.58 -51.74 -126.03
N ARG A 337 66.65 -51.63 -126.87
CA ARG A 337 67.24 -52.72 -127.72
C ARG A 337 67.73 -52.28 -129.13
N ARG A 338 69.07 -52.38 -129.36
CA ARG A 338 69.86 -52.97 -130.50
C ARG A 338 69.19 -53.12 -131.89
N THR A 339 69.78 -52.93 -133.10
CA THR A 339 71.12 -53.31 -133.65
C THR A 339 71.24 -52.97 -135.18
N LEU A 340 72.49 -52.74 -135.66
CA LEU A 340 73.14 -53.11 -136.98
C LEU A 340 72.82 -52.42 -138.34
N GLN A 341 73.89 -51.92 -139.03
CA GLN A 341 74.42 -52.28 -140.39
C GLN A 341 75.29 -51.13 -140.97
N THR A 342 76.64 -51.20 -141.00
CA THR A 342 77.60 -51.62 -142.08
C THR A 342 77.70 -50.78 -143.37
N ASP A 343 78.92 -50.27 -143.61
CA ASP A 343 79.69 -50.09 -144.88
C ASP A 343 79.18 -49.15 -146.00
N GLU A 344 79.96 -48.34 -146.76
CA GLU A 344 81.31 -48.51 -147.34
C GLU A 344 81.89 -47.14 -147.86
N GLN A 345 83.24 -46.96 -147.84
CA GLN A 345 84.12 -46.14 -148.73
C GLN A 345 83.95 -44.58 -148.79
N GLN A 346 84.93 -43.67 -148.85
CA GLN A 346 86.40 -43.55 -148.88
C GLN A 346 86.73 -42.00 -148.84
N PRO A 347 88.00 -41.54 -148.86
CA PRO A 347 88.85 -41.07 -147.77
C PRO A 347 88.81 -39.53 -147.46
N ALA A 348 88.72 -39.15 -146.18
CA ALA A 348 89.16 -37.82 -145.67
C ALA A 348 89.46 -37.80 -144.16
N LEU A 349 89.86 -38.94 -143.58
CA LEU A 349 89.90 -39.19 -142.12
C LEU A 349 90.86 -38.30 -141.30
N ALA A 350 91.88 -37.68 -141.90
CA ALA A 350 92.86 -36.92 -141.12
C ALA A 350 92.35 -35.53 -140.69
N ASN A 351 91.42 -34.94 -141.44
CA ASN A 351 90.83 -33.63 -141.10
C ASN A 351 89.65 -33.77 -140.14
N THR A 352 88.89 -34.86 -140.22
CA THR A 352 87.80 -35.13 -139.29
C THR A 352 88.30 -35.54 -137.91
N ILE A 353 89.38 -36.33 -137.80
CA ILE A 353 89.96 -36.69 -136.49
C ILE A 353 90.44 -35.43 -135.76
N ASN A 354 91.20 -34.55 -136.43
CA ASN A 354 91.65 -33.29 -135.85
C ASN A 354 90.49 -32.33 -135.52
N ALA A 355 89.39 -32.37 -136.28
CA ALA A 355 88.18 -31.60 -135.98
C ALA A 355 87.44 -32.18 -134.75
N THR A 356 87.29 -33.50 -134.68
CA THR A 356 86.66 -34.19 -133.53
C THR A 356 87.49 -34.09 -132.27
N GLU A 357 88.83 -34.09 -132.36
CA GLU A 357 89.71 -33.88 -131.20
C GLU A 357 89.63 -32.43 -130.69
N LYS A 358 89.54 -31.44 -131.59
CA LYS A 358 89.25 -30.05 -131.21
C LYS A 358 87.87 -29.90 -130.58
N GLU A 359 86.89 -30.63 -131.06
CA GLU A 359 85.52 -30.62 -130.55
C GLU A 359 85.42 -31.35 -129.20
N ILE A 360 86.14 -32.45 -129.01
CA ILE A 360 86.32 -33.14 -127.73
C ILE A 360 87.04 -32.23 -126.74
N ALA A 361 88.13 -31.55 -127.14
CA ALA A 361 88.82 -30.60 -126.28
C ALA A 361 87.91 -29.44 -125.86
N LYS A 362 87.10 -28.92 -126.78
CA LYS A 362 86.07 -27.91 -126.49
C LYS A 362 85.04 -28.45 -125.49
N HIS A 363 84.50 -29.65 -125.70
CA HIS A 363 83.56 -30.27 -124.77
C HIS A 363 84.18 -30.59 -123.42
N VAL A 364 85.47 -30.96 -123.34
CA VAL A 364 86.18 -31.16 -122.07
C VAL A 364 86.30 -29.84 -121.31
N THR A 365 86.63 -28.73 -121.99
CA THR A 365 86.63 -27.41 -121.36
C THR A 365 85.23 -26.99 -120.92
N GLU A 366 84.19 -27.32 -121.68
CA GLU A 366 82.79 -27.03 -121.37
C GLU A 366 82.26 -27.87 -120.20
N ILE A 367 82.66 -29.14 -120.11
CA ILE A 367 82.37 -30.01 -118.97
C ILE A 367 83.09 -29.48 -117.72
N GLN A 368 84.32 -28.98 -117.87
CA GLN A 368 85.08 -28.41 -116.76
C GLN A 368 84.42 -27.13 -116.23
N THR A 369 84.01 -26.21 -117.11
CA THR A 369 83.27 -25.01 -116.69
C THR A 369 81.89 -25.35 -116.11
N LEU A 370 81.20 -26.37 -116.63
CA LEU A 370 79.95 -26.86 -116.04
C LEU A 370 80.16 -27.50 -114.67
N LYS A 371 81.26 -28.23 -114.45
CA LYS A 371 81.60 -28.74 -113.11
C LYS A 371 81.87 -27.60 -112.14
N GLU A 372 82.60 -26.59 -112.56
CA GLU A 372 82.85 -25.39 -111.75
C GLU A 372 81.55 -24.66 -111.41
N THR A 373 80.63 -24.49 -112.36
CA THR A 373 79.32 -23.89 -112.07
C THR A 373 78.45 -24.75 -111.15
N VAL A 374 78.47 -26.08 -111.31
CA VAL A 374 77.79 -27.01 -110.39
C VAL A 374 78.36 -26.88 -108.98
N THR A 375 79.70 -26.90 -108.81
CA THR A 375 80.31 -26.73 -107.48
C THR A 375 79.99 -25.38 -106.86
N ARG A 376 79.95 -24.31 -107.66
CA ARG A 376 79.53 -22.98 -107.20
C ARG A 376 78.07 -22.99 -106.76
N LEU A 377 77.16 -23.52 -107.57
CA LEU A 377 75.74 -23.65 -107.23
C LEU A 377 75.53 -24.54 -106.00
N GLN A 378 76.35 -25.58 -105.81
CA GLN A 378 76.33 -26.43 -104.62
C GLN A 378 76.71 -25.62 -103.38
N SER A 379 77.78 -24.82 -103.45
CA SER A 379 78.19 -23.94 -102.35
C SER A 379 77.16 -22.83 -102.06
N GLU A 380 76.49 -22.30 -103.09
CA GLU A 380 75.37 -21.36 -102.95
C GLU A 380 74.16 -22.06 -102.31
N LEU A 381 73.87 -23.31 -102.67
CA LEU A 381 72.80 -24.11 -102.07
C LEU A 381 73.10 -24.39 -100.60
N ASP A 382 74.33 -24.75 -100.25
CA ASP A 382 74.74 -25.03 -98.87
C ASP A 382 74.67 -23.77 -98.00
N THR A 383 75.10 -22.62 -98.52
CA THR A 383 74.98 -21.33 -97.82
C THR A 383 73.52 -20.91 -97.65
N LEU A 384 72.67 -21.07 -98.68
CA LEU A 384 71.24 -20.84 -98.57
C LEU A 384 70.58 -21.77 -97.56
N THR A 385 70.96 -23.05 -97.54
CA THR A 385 70.44 -24.03 -96.57
C THR A 385 70.84 -23.66 -95.15
N GLY A 386 72.11 -23.27 -94.92
CA GLY A 386 72.56 -22.78 -93.63
C GLY A 386 71.83 -21.50 -93.17
N THR A 387 71.54 -20.56 -94.07
CA THR A 387 70.71 -19.39 -93.73
C THR A 387 69.26 -19.76 -93.44
N ALA A 388 68.68 -20.72 -94.17
CA ALA A 388 67.33 -21.22 -93.92
C ALA A 388 67.23 -21.91 -92.55
N ASP A 389 68.21 -22.72 -92.17
CA ASP A 389 68.28 -23.37 -90.85
C ASP A 389 68.47 -22.35 -89.72
N TYR A 390 69.27 -21.30 -89.96
CA TYR A 390 69.39 -20.17 -89.04
C TYR A 390 68.04 -19.45 -88.83
N TYR A 391 67.34 -19.10 -89.92
CA TYR A 391 66.03 -18.46 -89.82
C TYR A 391 64.99 -19.38 -89.16
N LYS A 392 65.03 -20.69 -89.44
CA LYS A 392 64.16 -21.67 -88.81
C LYS A 392 64.39 -21.74 -87.29
N SER A 393 65.66 -21.75 -86.86
CA SER A 393 66.01 -21.70 -85.43
C SER A 393 65.54 -20.39 -84.80
N ARG A 394 65.72 -19.26 -85.50
CA ARG A 394 65.26 -17.95 -85.02
C ARG A 394 63.73 -17.86 -84.89
N VAL A 395 62.99 -18.47 -85.81
CA VAL A 395 61.52 -18.56 -85.73
C VAL A 395 61.11 -19.41 -84.51
N ALA A 396 61.74 -20.56 -84.28
CA ALA A 396 61.46 -21.40 -83.12
C ALA A 396 61.75 -20.66 -81.79
N ASP A 397 62.82 -19.87 -81.71
CA ASP A 397 63.12 -19.04 -80.54
C ASP A 397 62.04 -17.98 -80.30
N LEU A 398 61.60 -17.28 -81.35
CA LEU A 398 60.55 -16.26 -81.27
C LEU A 398 59.19 -16.87 -80.91
N GLU A 399 58.86 -18.05 -81.41
CA GLU A 399 57.70 -18.85 -81.01
C GLU A 399 57.77 -19.23 -79.53
N GLY A 400 58.97 -19.59 -79.04
CA GLY A 400 59.22 -19.84 -77.62
C GLY A 400 58.99 -18.59 -76.76
N GLU A 401 59.45 -17.42 -77.20
CA GLU A 401 59.21 -16.14 -76.51
C GLU A 401 57.74 -15.73 -76.53
N THR A 402 57.03 -15.87 -77.66
CA THR A 402 55.60 -15.58 -77.76
C THR A 402 54.79 -16.50 -76.86
N ASN A 403 55.09 -17.80 -76.84
CA ASN A 403 54.43 -18.74 -75.92
C ASN A 403 54.64 -18.39 -74.44
N LYS A 404 55.84 -17.93 -74.07
CA LYS A 404 56.11 -17.43 -72.71
C LYS A 404 55.29 -16.19 -72.39
N LEU A 405 55.27 -15.20 -73.29
CA LEU A 405 54.47 -13.98 -73.11
C LEU A 405 52.97 -14.27 -73.03
N GLU A 406 52.46 -15.20 -73.85
CA GLU A 406 51.07 -15.63 -73.75
C GLU A 406 50.76 -16.32 -72.43
N SER A 407 51.65 -17.19 -71.92
CA SER A 407 51.47 -17.79 -70.60
C SER A 407 51.43 -16.74 -69.50
N GLY A 408 52.33 -15.75 -69.53
CA GLY A 408 52.33 -14.63 -68.61
C GLY A 408 51.06 -13.77 -68.70
N LYS A 409 50.54 -13.54 -69.92
CA LYS A 409 49.25 -12.85 -70.14
C LYS A 409 48.10 -13.63 -69.50
N ARG A 410 48.04 -14.95 -69.66
CA ARG A 410 46.99 -15.80 -69.05
C ARG A 410 47.07 -15.78 -67.52
N ASP A 411 48.27 -15.81 -66.95
CA ASP A 411 48.44 -15.74 -65.50
C ASP A 411 48.04 -14.36 -64.93
N LEU A 412 48.38 -13.27 -65.62
CA LEU A 412 47.92 -11.93 -65.25
C LEU A 412 46.39 -11.79 -65.35
N GLN A 413 45.78 -12.35 -66.40
CA GLN A 413 44.32 -12.38 -66.54
C GLN A 413 43.65 -13.16 -65.41
N ARG A 414 44.21 -14.30 -65.00
CA ARG A 414 43.74 -15.05 -63.83
C ARG A 414 43.84 -14.23 -62.55
N CYS A 415 44.98 -13.57 -62.34
CA CYS A 415 45.21 -12.72 -61.18
C CYS A 415 44.26 -11.51 -61.13
N LEU A 416 43.93 -10.91 -62.28
CA LEU A 416 42.91 -9.85 -62.36
C LEU A 416 41.51 -10.38 -62.02
N ALA A 417 41.12 -11.53 -62.57
CA ALA A 417 39.83 -12.14 -62.26
C ALA A 417 39.68 -12.48 -60.76
N ASP A 418 40.74 -12.98 -60.12
CA ASP A 418 40.75 -13.23 -58.67
C ASP A 418 40.62 -11.93 -57.86
N ARG A 419 41.26 -10.86 -58.31
CA ARG A 419 41.12 -9.54 -57.67
C ARG A 419 39.73 -8.96 -57.85
N ASP A 420 39.11 -9.09 -59.02
CA ASP A 420 37.74 -8.65 -59.28
C ASP A 420 36.73 -9.45 -58.43
N HIS A 421 36.97 -10.76 -58.27
CA HIS A 421 36.19 -11.58 -57.36
C HIS A 421 36.32 -11.11 -55.90
N ASN A 422 37.54 -10.78 -55.46
CA ASN A 422 37.76 -10.23 -54.11
C ASN A 422 37.11 -8.85 -53.92
N ILE A 423 37.17 -7.98 -54.94
CA ILE A 423 36.53 -6.66 -54.91
C ILE A 423 35.01 -6.81 -54.76
N THR A 424 34.39 -7.65 -55.58
CA THR A 424 32.94 -7.90 -55.51
C THR A 424 32.52 -8.53 -54.17
N HIS A 425 33.33 -9.47 -53.64
CA HIS A 425 33.13 -10.01 -52.30
C HIS A 425 33.19 -8.92 -51.23
N LEU A 426 34.22 -8.06 -51.24
CA LEU A 426 34.36 -6.98 -50.27
C LEU A 426 33.22 -5.96 -50.37
N GLN A 427 32.77 -5.60 -51.58
CA GLN A 427 31.62 -4.74 -51.79
C GLN A 427 30.34 -5.33 -51.17
N ASN A 428 30.10 -6.63 -51.36
CA ASN A 428 28.96 -7.30 -50.74
C ASN A 428 29.06 -7.31 -49.21
N THR A 429 30.26 -7.51 -48.64
CA THR A 429 30.42 -7.43 -47.17
C THR A 429 30.20 -6.02 -46.63
N ILE A 430 30.61 -4.98 -47.36
CA ILE A 430 30.35 -3.59 -46.99
C ILE A 430 28.83 -3.32 -46.98
N LEU A 431 28.11 -3.71 -48.03
CA LEU A 431 26.65 -3.56 -48.09
C LEU A 431 25.94 -4.29 -46.94
N GLN A 432 26.39 -5.49 -46.58
CA GLN A 432 25.85 -6.22 -45.43
C GLN A 432 26.10 -5.49 -44.11
N HIS A 433 27.29 -4.92 -43.92
CA HIS A 433 27.62 -4.14 -42.73
C HIS A 433 26.83 -2.83 -42.66
N GLU A 434 26.64 -2.14 -43.80
CA GLU A 434 25.81 -0.94 -43.88
C GLU A 434 24.34 -1.24 -43.52
N GLN A 435 23.78 -2.33 -44.04
CA GLN A 435 22.43 -2.77 -43.67
C GLN A 435 22.32 -3.10 -42.18
N ALA A 436 23.31 -3.81 -41.62
CA ALA A 436 23.36 -4.10 -40.19
C ALA A 436 23.46 -2.82 -39.34
N ALA A 437 24.22 -1.82 -39.78
CA ALA A 437 24.35 -0.53 -39.10
C ALA A 437 23.03 0.25 -39.12
N VAL A 438 22.29 0.25 -40.23
CA VAL A 438 20.95 0.86 -40.32
C VAL A 438 19.97 0.19 -39.36
N GLN A 439 19.93 -1.14 -39.33
CA GLN A 439 19.07 -1.89 -38.40
C GLN A 439 19.42 -1.58 -36.94
N LEU A 440 20.71 -1.53 -36.62
CA LEU A 440 21.16 -1.24 -35.26
C LEU A 440 20.78 0.19 -34.85
N ASN A 441 20.93 1.18 -35.74
CA ASN A 441 20.49 2.55 -35.49
C ASN A 441 18.97 2.66 -35.30
N GLU A 442 18.18 1.90 -36.07
CA GLU A 442 16.73 1.86 -35.89
C GLU A 442 16.34 1.27 -34.53
N THR A 443 17.00 0.17 -34.11
CA THR A 443 16.77 -0.39 -32.77
C THR A 443 17.20 0.58 -31.67
N LEU A 444 18.29 1.33 -31.87
CA LEU A 444 18.78 2.33 -30.92
C LEU A 444 17.74 3.46 -30.77
N ALA A 445 17.24 4.00 -31.88
CA ALA A 445 16.18 5.01 -31.87
C ALA A 445 14.90 4.52 -31.18
N GLN A 446 14.50 3.26 -31.38
CA GLN A 446 13.36 2.65 -30.66
C GLN A 446 13.62 2.56 -29.15
N LYS A 447 14.83 2.18 -28.75
CA LYS A 447 15.20 2.11 -27.32
C LYS A 447 15.26 3.50 -26.68
N GLU A 448 15.76 4.51 -27.38
CA GLU A 448 15.75 5.90 -26.93
C GLU A 448 14.32 6.43 -26.76
N ALA A 449 13.43 6.16 -27.72
CA ALA A 449 12.02 6.51 -27.61
C ALA A 449 11.35 5.85 -26.39
N SER A 450 11.63 4.56 -26.15
CA SER A 450 11.13 3.83 -24.98
C SER A 450 11.69 4.38 -23.67
N LEU A 451 12.99 4.72 -23.61
CA LEU A 451 13.61 5.34 -22.44
C LEU A 451 13.00 6.71 -22.14
N ASN A 452 12.75 7.53 -23.16
CA ASN A 452 12.11 8.83 -23.01
C ASN A 452 10.67 8.67 -22.49
N ALA A 453 9.91 7.72 -23.02
CA ALA A 453 8.55 7.42 -22.53
C ALA A 453 8.55 7.03 -21.04
N ILE A 454 9.43 6.09 -20.65
CA ILE A 454 9.57 5.66 -19.25
C ILE A 454 10.03 6.83 -18.36
N SER A 455 10.92 7.70 -18.84
CA SER A 455 11.36 8.89 -18.10
C SER A 455 10.20 9.85 -17.87
N THR A 456 9.35 10.10 -18.88
CA THR A 456 8.18 10.96 -18.72
C THR A 456 7.15 10.36 -17.76
N GLU A 457 6.95 9.04 -17.79
CA GLU A 457 6.07 8.35 -16.83
C GLU A 457 6.62 8.41 -15.39
N ALA A 458 7.93 8.28 -15.22
CA ALA A 458 8.56 8.44 -13.92
C ALA A 458 8.39 9.87 -13.37
N GLU A 459 8.49 10.89 -14.22
CA GLU A 459 8.24 12.28 -13.83
C GLU A 459 6.79 12.54 -13.45
N THR A 460 5.81 12.00 -14.18
CA THR A 460 4.39 12.16 -13.84
C THR A 460 4.05 11.45 -12.54
N LEU A 461 4.57 10.25 -12.31
CA LEU A 461 4.43 9.53 -11.05
C LEU A 461 5.07 10.28 -9.87
N LEU A 462 6.23 10.92 -10.08
CA LEU A 462 6.86 11.76 -9.06
C LEU A 462 6.01 13.00 -8.71
N ARG A 463 5.41 13.65 -9.72
CA ARG A 463 4.48 14.78 -9.48
C ARG A 463 3.25 14.33 -8.71
N SER A 464 2.58 13.25 -9.14
CA SER A 464 1.43 12.67 -8.46
C SER A 464 1.74 12.27 -7.01
N LYS A 465 2.91 11.64 -6.77
CA LYS A 465 3.37 11.31 -5.42
C LYS A 465 3.51 12.56 -4.55
N ASN A 466 4.09 13.64 -5.09
CA ASN A 466 4.29 14.88 -4.34
C ASN A 466 2.95 15.58 -4.03
N GLU A 467 1.99 15.54 -4.95
CA GLU A 467 0.62 16.04 -4.72
C GLU A 467 -0.08 15.25 -3.59
N ILE A 468 0.04 13.92 -3.60
CA ILE A 468 -0.51 13.07 -2.53
C ILE A 468 0.17 13.39 -1.20
N LEU A 469 1.50 13.56 -1.17
CA LEU A 469 2.22 13.92 0.05
C LEU A 469 1.76 15.28 0.59
N ALA A 470 1.56 16.28 -0.26
CA ALA A 470 1.03 17.57 0.13
C ALA A 470 -0.40 17.45 0.69
N GLY A 471 -1.25 16.63 0.06
CA GLY A 471 -2.60 16.35 0.55
C GLY A 471 -2.60 15.64 1.92
N VAL A 472 -1.69 14.68 2.13
CA VAL A 472 -1.52 14.02 3.43
C VAL A 472 -1.06 14.99 4.51
N GLN A 473 -0.12 15.88 4.20
CA GLN A 473 0.31 16.93 5.13
C GLN A 473 -0.85 17.87 5.50
N GLY A 474 -1.66 18.29 4.52
CA GLY A 474 -2.87 19.09 4.80
C GLY A 474 -3.85 18.39 5.73
N MET A 475 -4.12 17.10 5.51
CA MET A 475 -4.96 16.31 6.43
C MET A 475 -4.34 16.14 7.82
N GLU A 476 -3.02 15.98 7.92
CA GLU A 476 -2.33 15.92 9.22
C GLU A 476 -2.49 17.24 9.99
N ASP A 477 -2.32 18.38 9.32
CA ASP A 477 -2.53 19.71 9.90
C ASP A 477 -3.98 19.90 10.37
N GLU A 478 -4.97 19.51 9.56
CA GLU A 478 -6.39 19.53 9.94
C GLU A 478 -6.68 18.64 11.15
N ILE A 479 -6.14 17.42 11.20
CA ILE A 479 -6.28 16.53 12.36
C ILE A 479 -5.63 17.15 13.60
N THR A 480 -4.49 17.83 13.48
CA THR A 480 -3.88 18.51 14.62
C THR A 480 -4.72 19.68 15.12
N ALA A 481 -5.30 20.48 14.21
CA ALA A 481 -6.21 21.56 14.54
C ALA A 481 -7.49 21.05 15.24
N ALA A 482 -8.10 19.99 14.70
CA ALA A 482 -9.26 19.34 15.31
C ALA A 482 -8.95 18.73 16.69
N ARG A 483 -7.73 18.21 16.89
CA ARG A 483 -7.28 17.72 18.21
C ARG A 483 -7.05 18.85 19.20
N SER A 484 -6.50 19.99 18.79
CA SER A 484 -6.38 21.16 19.67
C SER A 484 -7.75 21.70 20.08
N GLU A 485 -8.70 21.75 19.15
CA GLU A 485 -10.06 22.21 19.46
C GLU A 485 -10.80 21.25 20.40
N ASN A 486 -10.69 19.94 20.19
CA ASN A 486 -11.24 18.96 21.12
C ASN A 486 -10.64 19.09 22.53
N ARG A 487 -9.34 19.39 22.66
CA ARG A 487 -8.72 19.65 23.97
C ARG A 487 -9.33 20.89 24.61
N ARG A 488 -9.47 21.98 23.85
CA ARG A 488 -10.08 23.23 24.30
C ARG A 488 -11.50 23.00 24.83
N LEU A 489 -12.34 22.29 24.05
CA LEU A 489 -13.71 21.95 24.45
C LEU A 489 -13.75 21.02 25.68
N THR A 490 -12.80 20.10 25.80
CA THR A 490 -12.70 19.22 26.98
C THR A 490 -12.34 20.02 28.24
N ASP A 491 -11.40 20.97 28.11
CA ASP A 491 -11.01 21.85 29.21
C ASP A 491 -12.16 22.78 29.61
N GLU A 492 -12.90 23.31 28.64
CA GLU A 492 -14.10 24.13 28.85
C GLU A 492 -15.23 23.35 29.54
N LEU A 493 -15.49 22.11 29.12
CA LEU A 493 -16.43 21.21 29.78
C LEU A 493 -15.99 20.90 31.22
N ALA A 494 -14.69 20.68 31.44
CA ALA A 494 -14.15 20.45 32.77
C ALA A 494 -14.27 21.69 33.67
N SER A 495 -14.09 22.91 33.15
CA SER A 495 -14.39 24.14 33.92
C SER A 495 -15.87 24.26 34.24
N SER A 496 -16.75 24.03 33.26
CA SER A 496 -18.20 24.10 33.49
C SER A 496 -18.68 23.10 34.54
N HIS A 497 -18.14 21.87 34.55
CA HIS A 497 -18.45 20.90 35.61
C HIS A 497 -17.96 21.33 36.99
N ARG A 498 -16.79 21.99 37.09
CA ARG A 498 -16.34 22.55 38.37
C ARG A 498 -17.27 23.66 38.84
N ASP A 499 -17.68 24.55 37.93
CA ASP A 499 -18.62 25.62 38.26
C ASP A 499 -19.96 25.04 38.72
N GLU A 500 -20.47 24.01 38.03
CA GLU A 500 -21.68 23.30 38.42
C GLU A 500 -21.55 22.60 39.79
N GLU A 501 -20.39 22.00 40.09
CA GLU A 501 -20.10 21.39 41.38
C GLU A 501 -20.07 22.45 42.50
N THR A 502 -19.43 23.60 42.27
CA THR A 502 -19.45 24.72 43.23
C THR A 502 -20.86 25.27 43.44
N LEU A 503 -21.68 25.35 42.40
CA LEU A 503 -23.08 25.79 42.51
C LEU A 503 -23.91 24.78 43.30
N ARG A 504 -23.70 23.47 43.09
CA ARG A 504 -24.32 22.40 43.90
C ARG A 504 -23.92 22.50 45.37
N GLU A 505 -22.63 22.72 45.66
CA GLU A 505 -22.15 22.92 47.03
C GLU A 505 -22.80 24.15 47.68
N GLN A 506 -22.90 25.27 46.96
CA GLN A 506 -23.60 26.47 47.43
C GLN A 506 -25.09 26.21 47.70
N MET A 507 -25.75 25.44 46.84
CA MET A 507 -27.16 25.07 47.02
C MET A 507 -27.35 24.16 48.25
N LEU A 508 -26.46 23.19 48.46
CA LEU A 508 -26.48 22.34 49.66
C LEU A 508 -26.23 23.14 50.94
N GLU A 509 -25.31 24.10 50.91
CA GLU A 509 -25.06 24.99 52.04
C GLU A 509 -26.28 25.90 52.33
N LEU A 510 -26.95 26.38 51.29
CA LEU A 510 -28.18 27.14 51.45
C LEU A 510 -29.30 26.27 52.06
N ILE A 511 -29.45 25.03 51.61
CA ILE A 511 -30.38 24.06 52.22
C ILE A 511 -30.03 23.86 53.70
N ARG A 512 -28.76 23.59 54.03
CA ARG A 512 -28.27 23.40 55.40
C ARG A 512 -28.61 24.59 56.29
N THR A 513 -28.33 25.82 55.84
CA THR A 513 -28.64 27.04 56.61
C THR A 513 -30.15 27.30 56.74
N THR A 514 -30.96 26.90 55.74
CA THR A 514 -32.42 26.97 55.86
C THR A 514 -32.96 25.93 56.85
N GLU A 515 -32.42 24.72 56.87
CA GLU A 515 -32.78 23.68 57.86
C GLU A 515 -32.38 24.09 59.28
N GLU A 516 -31.19 24.69 59.45
CA GLU A 516 -30.76 25.26 60.74
C GLU A 516 -31.74 26.33 61.24
N ARG A 517 -32.11 27.29 60.37
CA ARG A 517 -33.10 28.32 60.71
C ARG A 517 -34.48 27.74 61.00
N GLN A 518 -34.91 26.72 60.26
CA GLN A 518 -36.15 26.00 60.55
C GLN A 518 -36.08 25.30 61.92
N GLY A 519 -34.94 24.69 62.26
CA GLY A 519 -34.68 24.10 63.57
C GLY A 519 -34.74 25.13 64.71
N GLU A 520 -34.10 26.28 64.54
CA GLU A 520 -34.16 27.41 65.47
C GLU A 520 -35.60 27.94 65.63
N LEU A 521 -36.35 28.03 64.53
CA LEU A 521 -37.76 28.45 64.55
C LEU A 521 -38.63 27.43 65.30
N ILE A 522 -38.44 26.13 65.07
CA ILE A 522 -39.14 25.07 65.79
C ILE A 522 -38.79 25.12 67.28
N GLN A 523 -37.52 25.33 67.62
CA GLN A 523 -37.07 25.44 69.01
C GLN A 523 -37.68 26.66 69.70
N SER A 524 -37.65 27.83 69.07
CA SER A 524 -38.27 29.05 69.62
C SER A 524 -39.79 28.92 69.77
N LEU A 525 -40.46 28.25 68.83
CA LEU A 525 -41.89 27.95 68.93
C LEU A 525 -42.19 26.97 70.07
N SER A 526 -41.34 25.97 70.29
CA SER A 526 -41.45 25.07 71.45
C SER A 526 -41.26 25.80 72.78
N VAL A 527 -40.28 26.71 72.87
CA VAL A 527 -40.07 27.57 74.04
C VAL A 527 -41.30 28.44 74.28
N ALA A 528 -41.79 29.15 73.27
CA ALA A 528 -42.99 29.98 73.37
C ALA A 528 -44.24 29.16 73.75
N GLN A 529 -44.38 27.93 73.24
CA GLN A 529 -45.47 27.04 73.62
C GLN A 529 -45.36 26.56 75.08
N ASN A 530 -44.16 26.28 75.57
CA ASN A 530 -43.93 25.92 76.96
C ASN A 530 -44.16 27.12 77.90
N GLU A 531 -43.74 28.32 77.51
CA GLU A 531 -44.05 29.57 78.22
C GLU A 531 -45.55 29.84 78.24
N ALA A 532 -46.25 29.63 77.13
CA ALA A 532 -47.71 29.76 77.07
C ALA A 532 -48.42 28.73 77.96
N ARG A 533 -47.94 27.47 77.99
CA ARG A 533 -48.43 26.44 78.91
C ARG A 533 -48.18 26.83 80.37
N HIS A 534 -46.99 27.35 80.67
CA HIS A 534 -46.66 27.83 82.01
C HIS A 534 -47.55 29.01 82.41
N GLY A 535 -47.76 29.97 81.50
CA GLY A 535 -48.71 31.06 81.68
C GLY A 535 -50.15 30.58 81.90
N ALA A 536 -50.59 29.53 81.20
CA ALA A 536 -51.91 28.93 81.42
C ALA A 536 -52.02 28.26 82.80
N ILE A 537 -50.96 27.57 83.25
CA ILE A 537 -50.90 26.99 84.61
C ILE A 537 -50.97 28.12 85.65
N LEU A 538 -50.18 29.18 85.50
CA LEU A 538 -50.22 30.34 86.40
C LEU A 538 -51.60 31.02 86.40
N ALA A 539 -52.27 31.12 85.25
CA ALA A 539 -53.63 31.65 85.17
C ALA A 539 -54.63 30.73 85.88
N GLN A 540 -54.47 29.40 85.79
CA GLN A 540 -55.30 28.44 86.52
C GLN A 540 -55.06 28.46 88.03
N GLU A 541 -53.80 28.58 88.46
CA GLU A 541 -53.42 28.78 89.86
C GLU A 541 -54.00 30.10 90.39
N LEU A 542 -53.90 31.20 89.63
CA LEU A 542 -54.54 32.46 89.97
C LEU A 542 -56.06 32.31 90.07
N LEU A 543 -56.69 31.53 89.18
CA LEU A 543 -58.13 31.28 89.24
C LEU A 543 -58.50 30.52 90.52
N VAL A 544 -57.74 29.48 90.88
CA VAL A 544 -57.90 28.77 92.16
C VAL A 544 -57.71 29.71 93.34
N VAL A 545 -56.68 30.57 93.31
CA VAL A 545 -56.45 31.59 94.34
C VAL A 545 -57.66 32.54 94.42
N THR A 546 -58.18 33.04 93.29
CA THR A 546 -59.35 33.91 93.29
C THR A 546 -60.61 33.22 93.83
N GLU A 547 -60.78 31.93 93.56
CA GLU A 547 -61.89 31.14 94.09
C GLU A 547 -61.73 30.93 95.60
N THR A 548 -60.51 30.66 96.08
CA THR A 548 -60.22 30.58 97.52
C THR A 548 -60.37 31.92 98.23
N THR A 549 -60.03 33.04 97.59
CA THR A 549 -60.26 34.37 98.16
C THR A 549 -61.75 34.69 98.23
N LYS A 550 -62.55 34.33 97.21
CA LYS A 550 -64.02 34.46 97.26
C LYS A 550 -64.62 33.58 98.36
N GLU A 551 -64.10 32.38 98.54
CA GLU A 551 -64.54 31.48 99.61
C GLU A 551 -64.16 32.02 100.98
N LEU A 552 -62.97 32.60 101.14
CA LEU A 552 -62.57 33.33 102.36
C LEU A 552 -63.44 34.57 102.59
N GLU A 553 -63.79 35.33 101.54
CA GLU A 553 -64.74 36.45 101.63
C GLU A 553 -66.15 35.98 102.04
N ARG A 554 -66.59 34.83 101.53
CA ARG A 554 -67.85 34.19 101.93
C ARG A 554 -67.80 33.79 103.40
N GLN A 555 -66.73 33.14 103.84
CA GLN A 555 -66.50 32.78 105.24
C GLN A 555 -66.41 34.01 106.14
N LEU A 556 -65.82 35.11 105.67
CA LEU A 556 -65.75 36.37 106.40
C LEU A 556 -67.11 37.08 106.46
N SER A 557 -67.94 36.92 105.42
CA SER A 557 -69.33 37.37 105.39
C SER A 557 -70.21 36.56 106.35
N GLU A 558 -69.96 35.25 106.46
CA GLU A 558 -70.61 34.32 107.39
C GLU A 558 -70.14 34.56 108.84
N ALA A 559 -68.86 34.87 109.04
CA ALA A 559 -68.32 35.35 110.31
C ALA A 559 -68.92 36.71 110.70
N ASN A 560 -69.15 37.61 109.74
CA ASN A 560 -69.82 38.88 109.99
C ASN A 560 -71.32 38.70 110.28
N SER A 561 -72.01 37.72 109.67
CA SER A 561 -73.41 37.44 109.99
C SER A 561 -73.55 36.78 111.36
N THR A 562 -72.61 35.90 111.75
CA THR A 562 -72.53 35.34 113.10
C THR A 562 -72.10 36.37 114.15
N SER A 563 -71.19 37.29 113.83
CA SER A 563 -70.88 38.45 114.68
C SER A 563 -72.10 39.34 114.88
N LYS A 564 -72.89 39.60 113.82
CA LYS A 564 -74.16 40.33 113.93
C LYS A 564 -75.22 39.57 114.72
N ALA A 565 -75.23 38.24 114.64
CA ALA A 565 -76.11 37.40 115.45
C ALA A 565 -75.68 37.41 116.93
N LEU A 566 -74.38 37.41 117.21
CA LEU A 566 -73.83 37.61 118.55
C LEU A 566 -74.07 39.03 119.07
N ASP A 567 -74.01 40.06 118.23
CA ASP A 567 -74.40 41.43 118.59
C ASP A 567 -75.91 41.52 118.87
N ALA A 568 -76.73 40.73 118.18
CA ALA A 568 -78.16 40.61 118.46
C ALA A 568 -78.44 39.86 119.78
N GLU A 569 -77.71 38.77 120.07
CA GLU A 569 -77.76 38.07 121.37
C GLU A 569 -77.20 38.93 122.51
N LEU A 570 -76.19 39.76 122.25
CA LEU A 570 -75.66 40.75 123.20
C LEU A 570 -76.69 41.87 123.43
N ALA A 571 -77.42 42.31 122.40
CA ALA A 571 -78.52 43.25 122.54
C ALA A 571 -79.73 42.64 123.30
N GLU A 572 -79.99 41.35 123.14
CA GLU A 572 -81.04 40.62 123.87
C GLU A 572 -80.65 40.35 125.33
N ALA A 573 -79.36 40.12 125.61
CA ALA A 573 -78.78 40.04 126.95
C ALA A 573 -78.72 41.41 127.66
N LEU A 574 -78.46 42.50 126.92
CA LEU A 574 -78.56 43.88 127.42
C LEU A 574 -80.02 44.31 127.64
N GLY A 575 -80.97 43.75 126.89
CA GLY A 575 -82.42 43.90 127.10
C GLY A 575 -82.92 43.26 128.40
N CYS A 576 -82.34 42.12 128.81
CA CYS A 576 -82.63 41.49 130.11
C CYS A 576 -82.02 42.26 131.30
N ASN A 577 -80.97 43.06 131.09
CA ASN A 577 -80.37 43.91 132.11
C ASN A 577 -81.12 45.26 132.28
N GLY A 578 -81.82 45.72 131.23
CA GLY A 578 -82.71 46.90 131.26
C GLY A 578 -83.99 46.69 132.08
N GLN A 579 -84.49 45.45 132.20
CA GLN A 579 -85.68 45.13 132.99
C GLN A 579 -85.44 45.13 134.51
N LEU A 580 -84.18 45.08 134.96
CA LEU A 580 -83.79 45.20 136.37
C LEU A 580 -83.47 46.64 136.81
N GLN A 581 -83.20 47.57 135.89
CA GLN A 581 -83.06 49.01 136.17
C GLN A 581 -84.40 49.78 136.11
N LEU A 582 -85.37 49.30 135.33
CA LEU A 582 -86.73 49.86 135.26
C LEU A 582 -87.58 49.64 136.53
N ALA A 583 -87.14 48.79 137.46
CA ALA A 583 -87.77 48.56 138.76
C ALA A 583 -87.28 49.50 139.89
N LEU A 584 -86.27 50.35 139.64
CA LEU A 584 -85.63 51.16 140.71
C LEU A 584 -85.73 52.70 140.50
N GLU A 585 -85.96 53.21 139.29
CA GLU A 585 -86.09 54.66 139.04
C GLU A 585 -87.46 55.12 138.52
N GLY A 586 -88.42 54.19 138.43
CA GLY A 586 -89.86 54.49 138.58
C GLY A 586 -90.22 55.11 139.94
N SER A 587 -89.24 55.24 140.85
CA SER A 587 -89.35 55.94 142.13
C SER A 587 -89.09 57.46 142.06
N ARG A 588 -88.65 58.01 140.91
CA ARG A 588 -88.51 59.48 140.75
C ARG A 588 -89.00 59.98 139.39
N LYS A 589 -90.24 59.59 139.05
CA LYS A 589 -91.19 60.48 138.36
C LYS A 589 -91.11 61.86 139.03
N GLY A 590 -90.52 62.81 138.32
CA GLY A 590 -90.10 64.06 138.91
C GLY A 590 -89.32 64.85 137.89
N ILE A 591 -89.88 65.02 136.70
CA ILE A 591 -90.69 66.21 136.41
C ILE A 591 -89.78 67.28 135.84
N GLU A 592 -89.99 67.47 134.55
CA GLU A 592 -89.89 68.74 133.87
C GLU A 592 -88.55 69.44 133.88
N GLU A 593 -87.59 68.85 133.18
CA GLU A 593 -86.74 69.73 132.39
C GLU A 593 -86.21 69.01 131.15
N LEU A 594 -86.71 69.48 130.01
CA LEU A 594 -85.93 69.58 128.77
C LEU A 594 -85.70 68.25 128.04
N LYS A 595 -86.71 67.55 127.49
CA LYS A 595 -87.76 68.01 126.55
C LYS A 595 -87.35 69.02 125.47
N ASN A 596 -86.10 69.51 125.45
CA ASN A 596 -85.72 70.67 124.61
C ASN A 596 -84.38 70.55 123.90
N ARG A 597 -83.93 69.39 123.37
CA ARG A 597 -82.95 69.42 122.26
C ARG A 597 -82.73 68.12 121.48
N ILE A 598 -83.84 67.53 121.03
CA ILE A 598 -83.94 66.58 119.90
C ILE A 598 -83.73 67.31 118.55
N THR A 599 -82.72 68.17 118.39
CA THR A 599 -82.53 68.88 117.09
C THR A 599 -81.06 69.20 116.80
N PHE A 600 -80.20 68.19 116.73
CA PHE A 600 -78.89 68.37 116.05
C PHE A 600 -78.32 67.09 115.42
N SER A 601 -79.15 66.07 115.20
CA SER A 601 -78.77 64.84 114.47
C SER A 601 -79.03 64.95 112.96
N GLU A 602 -78.80 66.12 112.37
CA GLU A 602 -78.99 66.39 110.93
C GLU A 602 -77.72 66.87 110.19
N MET A 603 -76.53 66.87 110.82
CA MET A 603 -75.27 67.22 110.14
C MET A 603 -74.27 66.05 110.07
N ARG A 604 -74.73 64.88 109.61
CA ARG A 604 -73.88 63.71 109.34
C ARG A 604 -74.16 63.10 107.97
N GLU A 605 -73.96 63.89 106.89
CA GLU A 605 -74.10 63.38 105.52
C GLU A 605 -73.19 64.04 104.45
N ALA A 606 -72.01 64.58 104.81
CA ALA A 606 -71.16 65.32 103.85
C ALA A 606 -69.65 64.99 103.84
N GLY A 607 -69.21 63.79 104.23
CA GLY A 607 -67.76 63.50 104.37
C GLY A 607 -67.19 62.30 103.60
N LEU A 608 -68.03 61.45 103.00
CA LEU A 608 -67.60 60.20 102.35
C LEU A 608 -67.56 60.27 100.82
N SER A 609 -67.65 61.45 100.23
CA SER A 609 -67.53 61.68 98.77
C SER A 609 -66.10 61.99 98.28
N SER A 610 -65.07 61.85 99.13
CA SER A 610 -63.69 62.22 98.78
C SER A 610 -62.81 61.05 98.29
N LYS A 611 -63.30 59.82 98.20
CA LYS A 611 -62.48 58.64 97.83
C LYS A 611 -62.89 57.95 96.52
N LEU A 612 -63.85 58.50 95.78
CA LEU A 612 -64.31 57.95 94.50
C LEU A 612 -63.80 58.73 93.26
N LEU A 613 -62.94 59.74 93.44
CA LEU A 613 -62.44 60.61 92.35
C LEU A 613 -61.01 60.27 91.87
N THR A 614 -60.36 59.24 92.42
CA THR A 614 -58.98 58.85 92.05
C THR A 614 -58.87 57.56 91.23
N ALA A 615 -59.99 56.88 90.96
CA ALA A 615 -60.02 55.67 90.13
C ALA A 615 -60.26 55.96 88.64
N ASP A 616 -60.93 57.06 88.28
CA ASP A 616 -61.29 57.38 86.88
C ASP A 616 -60.18 58.03 86.05
N MET A 617 -59.09 58.53 86.66
CA MET A 617 -57.97 59.12 85.91
C MET A 617 -56.99 58.08 85.33
N THR A 618 -57.10 56.79 85.69
CA THR A 618 -56.20 55.73 85.18
C THR A 618 -56.77 54.95 84.01
N ARG A 619 -58.07 55.10 83.72
CA ARG A 619 -58.73 54.42 82.59
C ARG A 619 -58.54 55.17 81.26
N GLN A 620 -58.43 56.50 81.30
CA GLN A 620 -58.25 57.33 80.10
C GLN A 620 -56.80 57.32 79.57
N SER A 621 -55.81 57.01 80.42
CA SER A 621 -54.39 56.87 80.03
C SER A 621 -54.06 55.55 79.30
N LEU A 622 -54.93 54.54 79.39
CA LEU A 622 -54.74 53.24 78.73
C LEU A 622 -55.43 53.16 77.36
N GLU A 623 -56.43 54.00 77.09
CA GLU A 623 -57.06 54.11 75.77
C GLU A 623 -56.19 54.87 74.77
N ASP A 624 -55.41 55.88 75.21
CA ASP A 624 -54.48 56.61 74.34
C ASP A 624 -53.24 55.78 73.93
N ALA A 625 -52.83 54.80 74.73
CA ALA A 625 -51.73 53.87 74.41
C ALA A 625 -52.14 52.80 73.36
N ALA A 626 -53.42 52.41 73.33
CA ALA A 626 -53.95 51.43 72.37
C ALA A 626 -54.13 52.02 70.95
N ALA A 627 -54.34 53.33 70.82
CA ALA A 627 -54.45 54.02 69.53
C ALA A 627 -53.09 54.19 68.82
N VAL A 628 -51.99 54.33 69.57
CA VAL A 628 -50.62 54.47 69.02
C VAL A 628 -50.08 53.12 68.49
N ALA A 629 -50.38 52.00 69.16
CA ALA A 629 -49.97 50.66 68.71
C ALA A 629 -50.68 50.21 67.41
N LYS A 630 -51.92 50.65 67.18
CA LYS A 630 -52.69 50.31 65.98
C LYS A 630 -52.23 51.04 64.71
N ASN A 631 -51.62 52.22 64.85
CA ASN A 631 -51.05 52.97 63.73
C ASN A 631 -49.62 52.52 63.35
N ALA A 632 -48.83 52.04 64.31
CA ALA A 632 -47.50 51.46 64.05
C ALA A 632 -47.58 50.15 63.22
N SER A 633 -48.55 49.26 63.53
CA SER A 633 -48.78 48.02 62.78
C SER A 633 -49.24 48.25 61.32
N ARG A 634 -49.95 49.35 61.05
CA ARG A 634 -50.42 49.69 59.69
C ARG A 634 -49.30 50.25 58.81
N VAL A 635 -48.35 51.00 59.38
CA VAL A 635 -47.18 51.50 58.64
C VAL A 635 -46.21 50.38 58.29
N GLU A 636 -45.98 49.41 59.17
CA GLU A 636 -45.16 48.23 58.84
C GLU A 636 -45.82 47.31 57.82
N ARG A 637 -47.15 47.14 57.86
CA ARG A 637 -47.88 46.33 56.86
C ARG A 637 -47.83 46.95 55.46
N VAL A 638 -47.87 48.29 55.34
CA VAL A 638 -47.71 48.99 54.04
C VAL A 638 -46.26 48.92 53.55
N LYS A 639 -45.27 48.98 54.45
CA LYS A 639 -43.84 48.81 54.11
C LYS A 639 -43.54 47.38 53.64
N ALA A 640 -44.12 46.38 54.28
CA ALA A 640 -44.03 44.98 53.87
C ALA A 640 -44.71 44.75 52.51
N GLN A 641 -45.90 45.34 52.27
CA GLN A 641 -46.58 45.25 50.97
C GLN A 641 -45.82 45.95 49.84
N SER A 642 -45.19 47.11 50.07
CA SER A 642 -44.36 47.74 49.03
C SER A 642 -43.08 46.95 48.75
N THR A 643 -42.53 46.27 49.75
CA THR A 643 -41.35 45.40 49.58
C THR A 643 -41.71 44.12 48.83
N ILE A 644 -42.88 43.53 49.09
CA ILE A 644 -43.39 42.37 48.36
C ILE A 644 -43.68 42.74 46.90
N LEU A 645 -44.30 43.90 46.62
CA LEU A 645 -44.50 44.37 45.26
C LEU A 645 -43.17 44.63 44.51
N GLY A 646 -42.18 45.23 45.18
CA GLY A 646 -40.84 45.43 44.59
C GLY A 646 -40.04 44.14 44.39
N LEU A 647 -40.35 43.07 45.14
CA LEU A 647 -39.78 41.73 44.91
C LEU A 647 -40.49 41.01 43.75
N LEU A 648 -41.82 41.15 43.63
CA LEU A 648 -42.57 40.60 42.50
C LEU A 648 -42.17 41.25 41.17
N GLU A 649 -41.94 42.56 41.15
CA GLU A 649 -41.47 43.28 39.95
C GLU A 649 -40.04 42.85 39.54
N LYS A 650 -39.20 42.48 40.50
CA LYS A 650 -37.87 41.87 40.24
C LYS A 650 -37.99 40.43 39.75
N ILE A 651 -38.94 39.66 40.25
CA ILE A 651 -39.21 38.29 39.79
C ILE A 651 -39.69 38.32 38.34
N ASP A 652 -40.62 39.21 37.98
CA ASP A 652 -41.06 39.41 36.60
C ASP A 652 -39.90 39.86 35.69
N GLY A 653 -39.06 40.79 36.16
CA GLY A 653 -37.86 41.21 35.41
C GLY A 653 -36.83 40.08 35.20
N LEU A 654 -36.70 39.17 36.18
CA LEU A 654 -35.84 37.98 36.07
C LEU A 654 -36.47 36.90 35.17
N GLN A 655 -37.79 36.72 35.19
CA GLN A 655 -38.50 35.84 34.26
C GLN A 655 -38.39 36.32 32.82
N ILE A 656 -38.54 37.61 32.56
CA ILE A 656 -38.34 38.18 31.21
C ILE A 656 -36.89 37.98 30.74
N ARG A 657 -35.89 38.13 31.62
CA ARG A 657 -34.49 37.82 31.25
C ARG A 657 -34.28 36.34 30.95
N ARG A 658 -34.78 35.46 31.80
CA ARG A 658 -34.70 34.01 31.60
C ARG A 658 -35.37 33.61 30.28
N ASP A 659 -36.55 34.13 29.99
CA ASP A 659 -37.30 33.78 28.78
C ASP A 659 -36.63 34.33 27.51
N ASN A 660 -35.94 35.48 27.61
CA ASN A 660 -35.10 35.99 26.52
C ASN A 660 -33.80 35.18 26.34
N GLU A 661 -33.18 34.68 27.42
CA GLU A 661 -32.02 33.79 27.34
C GLU A 661 -32.41 32.43 26.75
N VAL A 662 -33.53 31.85 27.18
CA VAL A 662 -34.08 30.60 26.62
C VAL A 662 -34.39 30.76 25.14
N ARG A 663 -34.96 31.90 24.72
CA ARG A 663 -35.15 32.20 23.29
C ARG A 663 -33.83 32.32 22.53
N GLY A 664 -32.83 33.00 23.10
CA GLY A 664 -31.50 33.11 22.52
C GLY A 664 -30.76 31.77 22.42
N PHE A 665 -31.00 30.83 23.34
CA PHE A 665 -30.53 29.46 23.23
C PHE A 665 -31.29 28.67 22.16
N GLY A 666 -32.60 28.86 22.03
CA GLY A 666 -33.41 28.27 20.95
C GLY A 666 -32.94 28.67 19.55
N ASP A 667 -32.64 29.96 19.35
CA ASP A 667 -32.11 30.47 18.08
C ASP A 667 -30.69 29.95 17.77
N ARG A 668 -29.88 29.74 18.82
CA ARG A 668 -28.55 29.11 18.68
C ARG A 668 -28.63 27.62 18.39
N ILE A 669 -29.57 26.90 19.00
CA ILE A 669 -29.80 25.47 18.75
C ILE A 669 -30.25 25.28 17.31
N THR A 670 -31.20 26.07 16.82
CA THR A 670 -31.64 25.99 15.41
C THR A 670 -30.53 26.35 14.41
N ALA A 671 -29.66 27.32 14.73
CA ALA A 671 -28.48 27.61 13.91
C ALA A 671 -27.48 26.42 13.88
N LEU A 672 -27.22 25.81 15.04
CA LEU A 672 -26.35 24.63 15.14
C LEU A 672 -26.95 23.39 14.46
N GLU A 673 -28.26 23.21 14.49
CA GLU A 673 -28.96 22.15 13.76
C GLU A 673 -28.82 22.34 12.24
N GLY A 674 -28.88 23.58 11.75
CA GLY A 674 -28.57 23.91 10.35
C GLY A 674 -27.12 23.56 9.97
N GLU A 675 -26.15 23.94 10.79
CA GLU A 675 -24.73 23.58 10.57
C GLU A 675 -24.50 22.07 10.62
N ILE A 676 -25.20 21.35 11.51
CA ILE A 676 -25.13 19.89 11.59
C ILE A 676 -25.69 19.24 10.32
N GLU A 677 -26.78 19.75 9.75
CA GLU A 677 -27.30 19.22 8.48
C GLU A 677 -26.42 19.55 7.28
N ASP A 678 -25.84 20.74 7.23
CA ASP A 678 -24.84 21.08 6.19
C ASP A 678 -23.60 20.20 6.31
N LEU A 679 -23.13 19.91 7.53
CA LEU A 679 -22.02 18.99 7.77
C LEU A 679 -22.37 17.54 7.40
N LYS A 680 -23.60 17.08 7.66
CA LYS A 680 -24.07 15.76 7.23
C LYS A 680 -24.14 15.66 5.71
N LEU A 681 -24.62 16.69 5.03
CA LEU A 681 -24.65 16.76 3.56
C LEU A 681 -23.23 16.73 2.97
N ASN A 682 -22.31 17.50 3.56
CA ASN A 682 -20.90 17.49 3.17
C ASN A 682 -20.22 16.13 3.42
N LEU A 683 -20.50 15.49 4.55
CA LEU A 683 -20.00 14.15 4.86
C LEU A 683 -20.54 13.11 3.87
N HIS A 684 -21.82 13.22 3.49
CA HIS A 684 -22.44 12.34 2.49
C HIS A 684 -21.78 12.50 1.13
N ASN A 685 -21.62 13.74 0.65
CA ASN A 685 -20.94 14.05 -0.62
C ASN A 685 -19.47 13.58 -0.62
N ALA A 686 -18.74 13.79 0.48
CA ALA A 686 -17.37 13.30 0.63
C ALA A 686 -17.31 11.75 0.64
N SER A 687 -18.32 11.10 1.22
CA SER A 687 -18.44 9.64 1.20
C SER A 687 -18.69 9.11 -0.22
N GLU A 688 -19.55 9.75 -1.01
CA GLU A 688 -19.79 9.39 -2.40
C GLU A 688 -18.56 9.61 -3.28
N ALA A 689 -17.86 10.74 -3.10
CA ALA A 689 -16.59 11.01 -3.78
C ALA A 689 -15.54 9.94 -3.46
N ARG A 690 -15.47 9.49 -2.19
CA ARG A 690 -14.59 8.39 -1.79
C ARG A 690 -14.97 7.07 -2.44
N HIS A 691 -16.25 6.75 -2.56
CA HIS A 691 -16.71 5.54 -3.26
C HIS A 691 -16.40 5.60 -4.76
N GLY A 692 -16.57 6.77 -5.39
CA GLY A 692 -16.16 7.00 -6.78
C GLY A 692 -14.65 6.82 -6.99
N ALA A 693 -13.82 7.35 -6.09
CA ALA A 693 -12.37 7.19 -6.13
C ALA A 693 -11.95 5.73 -5.93
N LEU A 694 -12.58 4.99 -5.02
CA LEU A 694 -12.32 3.56 -4.81
C LEU A 694 -12.74 2.72 -6.03
N ALA A 695 -13.85 3.05 -6.69
CA ALA A 695 -14.26 2.40 -7.92
C ALA A 695 -13.27 2.67 -9.07
N ALA A 696 -12.77 3.91 -9.20
CA ALA A 696 -11.74 4.25 -10.17
C ALA A 696 -10.41 3.54 -9.89
N LEU A 697 -10.01 3.43 -8.63
CA LEU A 697 -8.82 2.69 -8.21
C LEU A 697 -8.96 1.19 -8.51
N LYS A 698 -10.15 0.61 -8.28
CA LYS A 698 -10.43 -0.80 -8.61
C LYS A 698 -10.34 -1.03 -10.12
N LYS A 699 -10.92 -0.14 -10.93
CA LYS A 699 -10.80 -0.20 -12.39
C LYS A 699 -9.33 -0.10 -12.85
N SER A 700 -8.56 0.85 -12.31
CA SER A 700 -7.14 0.99 -12.62
C SER A 700 -6.33 -0.25 -12.23
N LYS A 701 -6.67 -0.91 -11.12
CA LYS A 701 -6.05 -2.16 -10.70
C LYS A 701 -6.36 -3.30 -11.67
N ASP A 702 -7.60 -3.38 -12.16
CA ASP A 702 -8.01 -4.39 -13.15
C ASP A 702 -7.31 -4.14 -14.50
N ASP A 703 -7.17 -2.88 -14.92
CA ASP A 703 -6.41 -2.49 -16.11
C ASP A 703 -4.91 -2.85 -15.96
N PHE A 704 -4.33 -2.65 -14.78
CA PHE A 704 -2.94 -3.01 -14.50
C PHE A 704 -2.73 -4.53 -14.56
N ALA A 705 -3.66 -5.30 -14.00
CA ALA A 705 -3.64 -6.76 -14.09
C ALA A 705 -3.78 -7.23 -15.56
N HIS A 706 -4.55 -6.54 -16.39
CA HIS A 706 -4.64 -6.83 -17.81
C HIS A 706 -3.30 -6.55 -18.54
N LEU A 707 -2.64 -5.43 -18.22
CA LEU A 707 -1.32 -5.10 -18.77
C LEU A 707 -0.23 -6.08 -18.32
N GLU A 708 -0.25 -6.53 -17.07
CA GLU A 708 0.68 -7.58 -16.59
C GLU A 708 0.48 -8.90 -17.36
N ASN A 709 -0.77 -9.28 -17.65
CA ASN A 709 -1.06 -10.46 -18.45
C ASN A 709 -0.60 -10.30 -19.91
N LEU A 710 -0.76 -9.13 -20.51
CA LEU A 710 -0.24 -8.81 -21.85
C LEU A 710 1.29 -8.85 -21.88
N LEU A 711 1.96 -8.28 -20.87
CA LEU A 711 3.41 -8.32 -20.74
C LEU A 711 3.91 -9.77 -20.57
N ALA A 712 3.22 -10.58 -19.78
CA ALA A 712 3.54 -11.99 -19.63
C ALA A 712 3.39 -12.76 -20.96
N ALA A 713 2.34 -12.46 -21.73
CA ALA A 713 2.13 -13.04 -23.06
C ALA A 713 3.24 -12.63 -24.05
N GLU A 714 3.63 -11.35 -24.06
CA GLU A 714 4.77 -10.87 -24.85
C GLU A 714 6.11 -11.49 -24.42
N HIS A 715 6.27 -11.77 -23.13
CA HIS A 715 7.46 -12.47 -22.66
C HIS A 715 7.49 -13.92 -23.14
N THR A 716 6.32 -14.60 -23.19
CA THR A 716 6.24 -15.95 -23.75
C THR A 716 6.54 -15.96 -25.24
N THR A 717 5.99 -15.03 -26.03
CA THR A 717 6.30 -14.94 -27.48
C THR A 717 7.77 -14.61 -27.73
N CYS A 718 8.38 -13.72 -26.94
CA CYS A 718 9.81 -13.43 -27.04
C CYS A 718 10.68 -14.66 -26.72
N ASN A 719 10.27 -15.49 -25.75
CA ASN A 719 10.98 -16.73 -25.44
C ASN A 719 10.82 -17.76 -26.56
N ASP A 720 9.62 -17.91 -27.11
CA ASP A 720 9.37 -18.80 -28.26
C ASP A 720 10.20 -18.38 -29.50
N LEU A 721 10.29 -17.08 -29.77
CA LEU A 721 11.15 -16.54 -30.84
C LEU A 721 12.64 -16.77 -30.56
N ARG A 722 13.08 -16.64 -29.30
CA ARG A 722 14.46 -16.94 -28.91
C ARG A 722 14.77 -18.42 -29.09
N ASP A 723 13.86 -19.31 -28.70
CA ASP A 723 14.02 -20.75 -28.87
C ASP A 723 14.08 -21.11 -30.37
N SER A 724 13.19 -20.52 -31.20
CA SER A 724 13.24 -20.69 -32.65
C SER A 724 14.55 -20.15 -33.26
N LEU A 725 15.09 -19.04 -32.75
CA LEU A 725 16.39 -18.51 -33.18
C LEU A 725 17.53 -19.46 -32.81
N THR A 726 17.51 -20.03 -31.61
CA THR A 726 18.53 -21.02 -31.21
C THR A 726 18.45 -22.29 -32.06
N GLN A 727 17.23 -22.75 -32.40
CA GLN A 727 17.02 -23.90 -33.27
C GLN A 727 17.55 -23.65 -34.69
N THR A 728 17.26 -22.49 -35.27
CA THR A 728 17.79 -22.11 -36.59
C THR A 728 19.32 -21.96 -36.57
N GLN A 729 19.89 -21.49 -35.46
CA GLN A 729 21.34 -21.40 -35.29
C GLN A 729 22.01 -22.77 -35.15
N GLU A 730 21.36 -23.73 -34.47
CA GLU A 730 21.78 -25.14 -34.46
C GLU A 730 21.71 -25.77 -35.85
N GLN A 731 20.62 -25.53 -36.60
CA GLN A 731 20.49 -26.01 -37.98
C GLN A 731 21.58 -25.43 -38.91
N MET A 732 21.86 -24.13 -38.80
CA MET A 732 22.96 -23.48 -39.52
C MET A 732 24.32 -24.06 -39.17
N SER A 733 24.55 -24.37 -37.89
CA SER A 733 25.78 -25.01 -37.42
C SER A 733 25.91 -26.43 -37.96
N GLY A 734 24.80 -27.19 -37.98
CA GLY A 734 24.72 -28.51 -38.59
C GLY A 734 25.00 -28.49 -40.10
N LEU A 735 24.42 -27.53 -40.83
CA LEU A 735 24.69 -27.34 -42.26
C LEU A 735 26.14 -26.95 -42.54
N LYS A 736 26.75 -26.10 -41.71
CA LYS A 736 28.19 -25.76 -41.81
C LYS A 736 29.07 -26.99 -41.58
N ALA A 737 28.75 -27.82 -40.58
CA ALA A 737 29.48 -29.06 -40.33
C ALA A 737 29.32 -30.06 -41.48
N ALA A 738 28.11 -30.20 -42.03
CA ALA A 738 27.85 -31.04 -43.19
C ALA A 738 28.60 -30.54 -44.44
N LYS A 739 28.63 -29.22 -44.67
CA LYS A 739 29.40 -28.60 -45.74
C LYS A 739 30.90 -28.90 -45.59
N ALA A 740 31.47 -28.70 -44.40
CA ALA A 740 32.87 -29.01 -44.13
C ALA A 740 33.20 -30.50 -44.34
N ALA A 741 32.28 -31.40 -43.96
CA ALA A 741 32.42 -32.83 -44.22
C ALA A 741 32.43 -33.12 -45.74
N CYS A 742 31.52 -32.51 -46.51
CA CYS A 742 31.48 -32.62 -47.97
C CYS A 742 32.74 -32.06 -48.65
N GLU A 743 33.26 -30.92 -48.19
CA GLU A 743 34.52 -30.35 -48.68
C GLU A 743 35.68 -31.31 -48.43
N SER A 744 35.76 -31.92 -47.24
CA SER A 744 36.76 -32.94 -46.92
C SER A 744 36.64 -34.20 -47.80
N THR A 745 35.42 -34.65 -48.13
CA THR A 745 35.25 -35.77 -49.07
C THR A 745 35.67 -35.39 -50.48
N VAL A 746 35.37 -34.17 -50.94
CA VAL A 746 35.82 -33.67 -52.25
C VAL A 746 37.35 -33.61 -52.32
N ASP A 747 38.02 -33.13 -51.28
CA ASP A 747 39.48 -33.08 -51.22
C ASP A 747 40.10 -34.48 -51.21
N ASN A 748 39.51 -35.43 -50.48
CA ASN A 748 39.93 -36.83 -50.54
C ASN A 748 39.75 -37.44 -51.94
N LEU A 749 38.62 -37.15 -52.62
CA LEU A 749 38.39 -37.62 -53.99
C LEU A 749 39.39 -37.00 -54.97
N LYS A 750 39.75 -35.72 -54.82
CA LYS A 750 40.81 -35.08 -55.60
C LYS A 750 42.17 -35.75 -55.36
N ALA A 751 42.51 -36.04 -54.10
CA ALA A 751 43.76 -36.72 -53.77
C ALA A 751 43.83 -38.13 -54.39
N ILE A 752 42.73 -38.89 -54.35
CA ILE A 752 42.64 -40.21 -55.00
C ILE A 752 42.77 -40.07 -56.53
N TYR A 753 42.11 -39.08 -57.13
CA TYR A 753 42.21 -38.80 -58.57
C TYR A 753 43.64 -38.45 -58.98
N ASP A 754 44.32 -37.58 -58.23
CA ASP A 754 45.71 -37.21 -58.48
C ASP A 754 46.65 -38.41 -58.32
N GLN A 755 46.40 -39.28 -57.34
CA GLN A 755 47.12 -40.55 -57.20
C GLN A 755 46.92 -41.46 -58.41
N GLY A 756 45.68 -41.62 -58.88
CA GLY A 756 45.37 -42.39 -60.07
C GLY A 756 46.05 -41.81 -61.32
N LYS A 757 46.05 -40.48 -61.46
CA LYS A 757 46.74 -39.78 -62.54
C LYS A 757 48.25 -40.03 -62.51
N ARG A 758 48.88 -39.99 -61.34
CA ARG A 758 50.32 -40.33 -61.17
C ARG A 758 50.60 -41.76 -61.58
N MET A 759 49.80 -42.71 -61.11
CA MET A 759 49.93 -44.13 -61.50
C MET A 759 49.78 -44.32 -63.01
N GLN A 760 48.86 -43.59 -63.66
CA GLN A 760 48.70 -43.63 -65.11
C GLN A 760 49.93 -43.07 -65.84
N THR A 761 50.49 -41.94 -65.40
CA THR A 761 51.73 -41.41 -65.98
C THR A 761 52.90 -42.36 -65.77
N ASP A 762 53.06 -42.94 -64.57
CA ASP A 762 54.13 -43.91 -64.28
C ASP A 762 53.99 -45.16 -65.15
N TRP A 763 52.76 -45.65 -65.34
CA TRP A 763 52.46 -46.77 -66.23
C TRP A 763 52.78 -46.45 -67.69
N MET A 764 52.37 -45.28 -68.19
CA MET A 764 52.67 -44.83 -69.55
C MET A 764 54.18 -44.67 -69.78
N SER A 765 54.90 -44.05 -68.85
CA SER A 765 56.36 -43.92 -68.92
C SER A 765 57.07 -45.27 -68.83
N GLY A 766 56.57 -46.22 -68.04
CA GLY A 766 57.04 -47.59 -68.03
C GLY A 766 56.83 -48.30 -69.37
N MET A 767 55.67 -48.07 -70.00
CA MET A 767 55.36 -48.59 -71.33
C MET A 767 56.26 -47.98 -72.42
N GLU A 768 56.48 -46.67 -72.39
CA GLU A 768 57.40 -45.97 -73.31
C GLU A 768 58.84 -46.46 -73.12
N SER A 769 59.29 -46.67 -71.88
CA SER A 769 60.59 -47.26 -71.59
C SER A 769 60.71 -48.69 -72.12
N MET A 770 59.66 -49.51 -71.98
CA MET A 770 59.61 -50.83 -72.59
C MET A 770 59.68 -50.76 -74.12
N PHE A 771 58.92 -49.86 -74.76
CA PHE A 771 58.96 -49.66 -76.21
C PHE A 771 60.32 -49.16 -76.70
N ALA A 772 60.97 -48.25 -75.97
CA ALA A 772 62.32 -47.79 -76.26
C ALA A 772 63.36 -48.90 -76.09
N SER A 773 63.21 -49.77 -75.10
CA SER A 773 64.09 -50.94 -74.90
C SER A 773 63.86 -52.06 -75.93
N ALA A 774 62.66 -52.12 -76.52
CA ALA A 774 62.29 -53.09 -77.54
C ALA A 774 62.60 -52.62 -78.97
N GLN A 775 63.11 -51.40 -79.17
CA GLN A 775 63.68 -50.99 -80.44
C GLN A 775 65.01 -51.73 -80.66
N PRO A 776 65.11 -52.61 -81.68
CA PRO A 776 66.34 -53.34 -81.94
C PRO A 776 67.43 -52.38 -82.40
N ALA A 777 68.58 -52.42 -81.71
CA ALA A 777 69.84 -51.78 -82.09
C ALA A 777 70.46 -52.44 -83.35
N SER A 778 69.68 -52.58 -84.42
CA SER A 778 70.09 -53.19 -85.68
C SER A 778 69.91 -52.23 -86.84
N LEU A 779 70.48 -51.02 -86.78
CA LEU A 779 70.59 -50.11 -87.93
C LEU A 779 71.67 -49.01 -87.72
N GLN A 780 72.82 -49.38 -87.14
CA GLN A 780 74.08 -48.62 -87.26
C GLN A 780 75.22 -49.59 -87.59
N ALA A 781 75.12 -50.21 -88.76
CA ALA A 781 76.25 -50.81 -89.48
C ALA A 781 75.85 -50.82 -90.96
N HIS A 782 76.50 -49.95 -91.75
CA HIS A 782 76.32 -49.65 -93.19
C HIS A 782 75.52 -48.40 -93.54
N ALA A 783 76.16 -47.24 -93.34
CA ALA A 783 76.49 -46.27 -94.40
C ALA A 783 77.56 -45.32 -93.86
#